data_AF-A0A9P6FAV2-F1
#
_entry.id   AF-A0A9P6FAV2-F1
#
_cell.length_a   1.000
_cell.length_b   1.000
_cell.length_c   1.000
_cell.angle_alpha   90.00
_cell.angle_beta   90.00
_cell.angle_gamma   90.00
#
_symmetry.space_group_name_H-M   'P 1'
#
loop_
_entity.id
_entity.type
_entity.pdbx_description
1 polymer ?
#
loop_
_entity_poly.entity_id
_entity_poly.type
_entity_poly.pdbx_seq_one_letter_code
_entity_poly.pdbx_strand_id
1 'polypeptide(L)'
;MPVRHLDFYTNQKNLISVQPLSALKDIRLGIDGNVWLKKIISQSASEQYLAGIGGTPSCMRKAIEKELEGFKAASIHPLFVFSGLTLIRKDKSYVNDDVKMVKRNAAWDAVNAGKMDLALSSWSSSYVVHQPDLVHLVIRILKENNIDYMRAPYGAGAQLVYLERNPKQIIHATYAGSELLMFDIDRVITSIDFTKQTFSFIPKKAVLQDLLLSDDQFLDLCILAGFEYCITFPPLATEGSFAFKSIHDLLQQHRTGFNAVKAYAESPQVIKSNYVDQFCRTRCAMRHQPILTDEGHVEPMNVAHAPNDIHEFIGYRLPDEVYYYLSRGVITEPTLNTLLSGSVAEFSPLCNGETKEYRNFLTSDVMKMRAQTITLLKAHLHTVYDRKISINYWFENSSAPEHILKPDPSFKPENISQWKTGKKSILKDLKQTGMARPDYAFCLDTISNAGEALETILTKGAEKPAPLGTLIEVQGRHLTKLLQLRGFIDFTHQPSAYGKCIIDTFKIHTTAPYESQDALFLALELVKAELLTSRPYSHNYTKKAVLENQTATKAIRLVTRTASLLSARFKGVKSWAGPLSRDLLAFNSITKVLTRGLRHLSEAVLLEMLLGNECQKDTLDFTELAASMPFAYEPSTVLGILVKEYLEILTLNANANNNKLDKDQAIQQVEEHIGATSLSSLANTVKEELQRGFAFWEVVCDAVKSLAASNAISKELAQEFQEANNWTKTRKV
;
A
#
# COMPACT_ATOMS: atom_id res chain seq x y z
N MET A 1 -8.90 3.04 -15.28
CA MET A 1 -8.95 2.27 -16.55
C MET A 1 -9.07 3.25 -17.70
N PRO A 2 -8.37 3.06 -18.83
CA PRO A 2 -8.51 3.94 -19.99
C PRO A 2 -9.91 3.85 -20.59
N VAL A 3 -10.28 4.84 -21.40
CA VAL A 3 -11.54 4.81 -22.17
C VAL A 3 -11.50 3.62 -23.14
N ARG A 4 -12.55 2.79 -23.10
CA ARG A 4 -12.62 1.55 -23.87
C ARG A 4 -12.45 1.80 -25.37
N HIS A 5 -11.43 1.18 -25.97
CA HIS A 5 -11.04 1.27 -27.40
C HIS A 5 -10.60 2.67 -27.91
N LEU A 6 -10.45 3.69 -27.07
CA LEU A 6 -9.96 5.00 -27.52
C LEU A 6 -8.51 4.93 -28.04
N ASP A 7 -7.62 4.24 -27.30
CA ASP A 7 -6.24 4.01 -27.75
C ASP A 7 -6.18 3.21 -29.05
N PHE A 8 -7.06 2.21 -29.20
CA PHE A 8 -7.15 1.43 -30.44
C PHE A 8 -7.58 2.33 -31.61
N TYR A 9 -8.61 3.16 -31.41
CA TYR A 9 -9.12 4.09 -32.41
C TYR A 9 -8.03 5.08 -32.89
N THR A 10 -7.35 5.73 -31.95
CA THR A 10 -6.32 6.74 -32.25
C THR A 10 -5.13 6.13 -32.99
N ASN A 11 -4.74 4.90 -32.66
CA ASN A 11 -3.75 4.13 -33.41
C ASN A 11 -4.25 3.79 -34.82
N GLN A 12 -5.44 3.20 -34.95
CA GLN A 12 -6.01 2.78 -36.24
C GLN A 12 -6.13 3.94 -37.23
N LYS A 13 -6.45 5.14 -36.73
CA LYS A 13 -6.62 6.36 -37.51
C LYS A 13 -5.34 7.17 -37.71
N ASN A 14 -4.20 6.69 -37.21
CA ASN A 14 -2.90 7.39 -37.26
C ASN A 14 -2.96 8.81 -36.67
N LEU A 15 -3.70 8.99 -35.58
CA LEU A 15 -3.86 10.29 -34.91
C LEU A 15 -2.74 10.59 -33.89
N ILE A 16 -1.83 9.64 -33.68
CA ILE A 16 -0.69 9.76 -32.78
C ILE A 16 0.48 10.39 -33.53
N SER A 17 0.97 11.51 -33.01
CA SER A 17 2.16 12.20 -33.52
C SER A 17 3.39 11.77 -32.74
N VAL A 18 4.53 11.61 -33.41
CA VAL A 18 5.83 11.27 -32.80
C VAL A 18 6.81 12.42 -33.02
N GLN A 19 7.54 12.82 -31.98
CA GLN A 19 8.53 13.91 -32.03
C GLN A 19 9.82 13.53 -31.30
N PRO A 20 10.95 14.19 -31.62
CA PRO A 20 12.21 14.02 -30.89
C PRO A 20 12.07 14.43 -29.43
N LEU A 21 12.68 13.67 -28.52
CA LEU A 21 12.65 13.93 -27.08
C LEU A 21 13.27 15.30 -26.73
N SER A 22 14.18 15.80 -27.56
CA SER A 22 14.78 17.14 -27.41
C SER A 22 13.76 18.28 -27.41
N ALA A 23 12.55 18.08 -27.95
CA ALA A 23 11.49 19.09 -27.88
C ALA A 23 10.87 19.23 -26.47
N LEU A 24 11.16 18.30 -25.55
CA LEU A 24 10.77 18.37 -24.14
C LEU A 24 11.92 18.84 -23.24
N LYS A 25 13.05 19.27 -23.81
CA LYS A 25 14.21 19.68 -23.02
C LYS A 25 13.89 20.91 -22.15
N ASP A 26 14.37 20.88 -20.91
CA ASP A 26 14.28 21.97 -19.92
C ASP A 26 12.85 22.32 -19.48
N ILE A 27 11.85 21.49 -19.83
CA ILE A 27 10.47 21.70 -19.39
C ILE A 27 10.22 21.05 -18.04
N ARG A 28 9.27 21.63 -17.31
CA ARG A 28 8.56 20.98 -16.21
C ARG A 28 7.38 20.17 -16.76
N LEU A 29 7.47 18.85 -16.69
CA LEU A 29 6.50 17.89 -17.23
C LEU A 29 5.59 17.37 -16.11
N GLY A 30 4.28 17.58 -16.21
CA GLY A 30 3.33 16.94 -15.31
C GLY A 30 3.08 15.50 -15.75
N ILE A 31 3.21 14.55 -14.83
CA ILE A 31 3.06 13.12 -15.12
C ILE A 31 1.91 12.57 -14.29
N ASP A 32 0.96 11.88 -14.94
CA ASP A 32 -0.01 11.05 -14.24
C ASP A 32 0.73 9.87 -13.60
N GLY A 33 0.96 9.98 -12.29
CA GLY A 33 1.68 8.99 -11.50
C GLY A 33 1.00 7.64 -11.51
N ASN A 34 -0.33 7.59 -11.70
CA ASN A 34 -1.06 6.33 -11.73
C ASN A 34 -0.81 5.57 -13.04
N VAL A 35 -0.86 6.29 -14.17
CA VAL A 35 -0.58 5.73 -15.50
C VAL A 35 0.88 5.32 -15.61
N TRP A 36 1.81 6.17 -15.15
CA TRP A 36 3.24 5.88 -15.13
C TRP A 36 3.56 4.64 -14.28
N LEU A 37 3.03 4.55 -13.05
CA LEU A 37 3.30 3.41 -12.18
C LEU A 37 2.72 2.12 -12.75
N LYS A 38 1.54 2.17 -13.38
CA LYS A 38 0.96 1.01 -14.07
C LYS A 38 1.85 0.51 -15.21
N LYS A 39 2.44 1.43 -15.99
CA LYS A 39 3.42 1.10 -17.04
C LYS A 39 4.65 0.41 -16.44
N ILE A 40 5.21 0.95 -15.35
CA ILE A 40 6.35 0.32 -14.65
C ILE A 40 5.98 -1.07 -14.14
N ILE A 41 4.83 -1.25 -13.49
CA ILE A 41 4.38 -2.56 -13.00
C ILE A 41 4.26 -3.55 -14.16
N SER A 42 3.71 -3.12 -15.29
CA SER A 42 3.53 -3.97 -16.48
C SER A 42 4.85 -4.31 -17.16
N GLN A 43 5.83 -3.39 -17.17
CA GLN A 43 7.20 -3.67 -17.63
C GLN A 43 7.95 -4.56 -16.63
N SER A 44 7.65 -4.43 -15.34
CA SER A 44 8.16 -5.25 -14.23
C SER A 44 7.45 -6.60 -14.11
N ALA A 45 6.53 -6.92 -15.03
CA ALA A 45 5.85 -8.22 -15.11
C ALA A 45 6.79 -9.42 -15.34
N SER A 46 8.10 -9.19 -15.37
CA SER A 46 9.14 -10.23 -15.25
C SER A 46 9.03 -11.04 -13.95
N GLU A 47 8.44 -10.50 -12.88
CA GLU A 47 8.30 -11.23 -11.60
C GLU A 47 7.10 -12.18 -11.57
N GLN A 48 7.15 -13.21 -12.40
CA GLN A 48 6.05 -14.18 -12.57
C GLN A 48 5.71 -14.95 -11.27
N TYR A 49 6.68 -15.08 -10.36
CA TYR A 49 6.54 -15.80 -9.09
C TYR A 49 5.93 -14.94 -7.97
N LEU A 50 5.72 -13.63 -8.19
CA LEU A 50 5.27 -12.71 -7.15
C LEU A 50 3.95 -13.15 -6.48
N ALA A 51 3.05 -13.78 -7.24
CA ALA A 51 1.79 -14.31 -6.70
C ALA A 51 2.00 -15.42 -5.66
N GLY A 52 3.11 -16.17 -5.78
CA GLY A 52 3.47 -17.27 -4.88
C GLY A 52 4.32 -16.84 -3.69
N ILE A 53 5.05 -15.71 -3.78
CA ILE A 53 5.94 -15.21 -2.72
C ILE A 53 5.41 -13.98 -1.97
N GLY A 54 4.45 -13.24 -2.54
CA GLY A 54 3.95 -11.99 -1.98
C GLY A 54 5.02 -10.90 -1.87
N GLY A 55 4.69 -9.84 -1.14
CA GLY A 55 5.55 -8.68 -0.93
C GLY A 55 5.62 -7.71 -2.12
N THR A 56 6.54 -6.75 -2.03
CA THR A 56 6.81 -5.77 -3.09
C THR A 56 7.64 -6.40 -4.21
N PRO A 57 7.38 -6.09 -5.50
CA PRO A 57 8.23 -6.55 -6.59
C PRO A 57 9.69 -6.11 -6.40
N SER A 58 10.62 -7.06 -6.47
CA SER A 58 12.04 -6.84 -6.16
C SER A 58 12.76 -5.90 -7.14
N CYS A 59 12.32 -5.84 -8.41
CA CYS A 59 12.87 -4.95 -9.43
C CYS A 59 12.26 -3.55 -9.42
N MET A 60 11.20 -3.31 -8.64
CA MET A 60 10.41 -2.05 -8.67
C MET A 60 11.29 -0.81 -8.48
N ARG A 61 12.15 -0.84 -7.46
CA ARG A 61 13.06 0.28 -7.15
C ARG A 61 13.94 0.63 -8.34
N LYS A 62 14.64 -0.36 -8.91
CA LYS A 62 15.53 -0.15 -10.05
C LYS A 62 14.80 0.28 -11.31
N ALA A 63 13.60 -0.24 -11.54
CA ALA A 63 12.78 0.16 -12.67
C ALA A 63 12.37 1.64 -12.57
N ILE A 64 12.00 2.11 -11.37
CA ILE A 64 11.72 3.52 -11.10
C ILE A 64 12.98 4.37 -11.28
N GLU A 65 14.08 4.01 -10.62
CA GLU A 65 15.36 4.75 -10.71
C GLU A 65 15.84 4.90 -12.15
N LYS A 66 15.71 3.85 -12.97
CA LYS A 66 16.03 3.91 -14.41
C LYS A 66 15.15 4.90 -15.19
N GLU A 67 13.84 4.95 -14.93
CA GLU A 67 12.98 5.95 -15.58
C GLU A 67 13.34 7.38 -15.13
N LEU A 68 13.69 7.57 -13.86
CA LEU A 68 14.14 8.86 -13.32
C LEU A 68 15.46 9.32 -13.95
N GLU A 69 16.42 8.40 -14.14
CA GLU A 69 17.66 8.65 -14.89
C GLU A 69 17.37 9.07 -16.33
N GLY A 70 16.36 8.45 -16.98
CA GLY A 70 15.90 8.83 -18.31
C GLY A 70 15.41 10.28 -18.37
N PHE A 71 14.55 10.69 -17.44
CA PHE A 71 14.09 12.09 -17.34
C PHE A 71 15.26 13.05 -17.12
N LYS A 72 16.17 12.72 -16.21
CA LYS A 72 17.36 13.52 -15.91
C LYS A 72 18.27 13.66 -17.13
N ALA A 73 18.55 12.57 -17.85
CA ALA A 73 19.38 12.59 -19.05
C ALA A 73 18.77 13.43 -20.18
N ALA A 74 17.44 13.44 -20.28
CA ALA A 74 16.69 14.28 -21.22
C ALA A 74 16.53 15.75 -20.77
N SER A 75 17.05 16.11 -19.58
CA SER A 75 16.83 17.44 -18.95
C SER A 75 15.34 17.79 -18.79
N ILE A 76 14.52 16.79 -18.47
CA ILE A 76 13.09 16.95 -18.17
C ILE A 76 12.94 17.02 -16.65
N HIS A 77 12.18 17.99 -16.15
CA HIS A 77 11.87 18.13 -14.72
C HIS A 77 10.48 17.54 -14.43
N PRO A 78 10.38 16.29 -13.96
CA PRO A 78 9.08 15.65 -13.74
C PRO A 78 8.40 16.15 -12.47
N LEU A 79 7.09 16.37 -12.55
CA LEU A 79 6.19 16.50 -11.41
C LEU A 79 5.17 15.36 -11.47
N PHE A 80 5.28 14.40 -10.55
CA PHE A 80 4.35 13.27 -10.49
C PHE A 80 3.07 13.67 -9.74
N VAL A 81 1.92 13.50 -10.40
CA VAL A 81 0.60 13.74 -9.81
C VAL A 81 -0.12 12.41 -9.67
N PHE A 82 -0.31 11.96 -8.42
CA PHE A 82 -1.08 10.74 -8.11
C PHE A 82 -2.53 11.10 -7.79
N SER A 83 -3.46 10.19 -8.08
CA SER A 83 -4.86 10.38 -7.65
C SER A 83 -4.98 10.28 -6.12
N GLY A 84 -5.87 11.11 -5.56
CA GLY A 84 -6.29 11.07 -4.16
C GLY A 84 -7.64 10.37 -3.99
N LEU A 85 -8.64 11.12 -3.50
CA LEU A 85 -9.94 10.56 -3.12
C LEU A 85 -10.72 10.01 -4.32
N THR A 86 -11.55 9.01 -4.06
CA THR A 86 -12.45 8.42 -5.05
C THR A 86 -13.78 9.15 -5.06
N LEU A 87 -14.39 9.27 -6.25
CA LEU A 87 -15.78 9.73 -6.37
C LEU A 87 -16.73 8.79 -5.60
N ILE A 88 -17.75 9.36 -4.97
CA ILE A 88 -18.78 8.61 -4.26
C ILE A 88 -19.63 7.86 -5.27
N ARG A 89 -19.73 6.54 -5.09
CA ARG A 89 -20.62 5.69 -5.88
C ARG A 89 -21.80 5.23 -5.00
N LYS A 90 -23.00 5.21 -5.57
CA LYS A 90 -24.22 4.80 -4.86
C LYS A 90 -24.46 3.29 -4.91
N ASP A 91 -23.77 2.58 -5.80
CA ASP A 91 -23.74 1.12 -5.78
C ASP A 91 -22.97 0.62 -4.57
N LYS A 92 -23.42 -0.51 -4.01
CA LYS A 92 -22.67 -1.17 -2.93
C LYS A 92 -21.29 -1.57 -3.49
N SER A 93 -20.24 -1.27 -2.74
CA SER A 93 -18.90 -1.79 -2.98
C SER A 93 -18.96 -3.32 -3.12
N TYR A 94 -18.89 -3.82 -4.34
CA TYR A 94 -18.97 -5.25 -4.62
C TYR A 94 -17.55 -5.85 -4.66
N VAL A 95 -17.33 -6.89 -3.86
CA VAL A 95 -16.10 -7.67 -3.89
C VAL A 95 -16.28 -8.79 -4.92
N ASN A 96 -15.75 -8.61 -6.14
CA ASN A 96 -15.75 -9.66 -7.16
C ASN A 96 -14.40 -10.38 -7.21
N ASP A 97 -14.20 -11.35 -6.32
CA ASP A 97 -12.95 -12.12 -6.25
C ASP A 97 -13.10 -13.59 -6.64
N ASP A 98 -14.32 -14.08 -6.92
CA ASP A 98 -14.61 -15.48 -7.23
C ASP A 98 -13.71 -16.03 -8.35
N VAL A 99 -13.57 -15.27 -9.44
CA VAL A 99 -12.71 -15.65 -10.57
C VAL A 99 -11.23 -15.66 -10.19
N LYS A 100 -10.77 -14.70 -9.37
CA LYS A 100 -9.36 -14.60 -8.97
C LYS A 100 -8.98 -15.73 -8.02
N MET A 101 -9.85 -16.06 -7.07
CA MET A 101 -9.64 -17.14 -6.11
C MET A 101 -9.50 -18.50 -6.80
N VAL A 102 -10.39 -18.80 -7.76
CA VAL A 102 -10.35 -20.03 -8.57
C VAL A 102 -9.03 -20.12 -9.34
N LYS A 103 -8.61 -19.03 -10.01
CA LYS A 103 -7.33 -19.00 -10.75
C LYS A 103 -6.12 -19.21 -9.85
N ARG A 104 -6.10 -18.60 -8.65
CA ARG A 104 -5.01 -18.80 -7.68
C ARG A 104 -4.97 -20.23 -7.14
N ASN A 105 -6.12 -20.85 -6.89
CA ASN A 105 -6.17 -22.27 -6.49
C ASN A 105 -5.65 -23.19 -7.61
N ALA A 106 -6.10 -22.98 -8.84
CA ALA A 106 -5.62 -23.74 -10.00
C ALA A 106 -4.09 -23.60 -10.18
N ALA A 107 -3.54 -22.40 -9.94
CA ALA A 107 -2.10 -22.19 -9.97
C ALA A 107 -1.37 -23.00 -8.91
N TRP A 108 -1.86 -23.01 -7.66
CA TRP A 108 -1.27 -23.81 -6.59
C TRP A 108 -1.38 -25.32 -6.83
N ASP A 109 -2.47 -25.80 -7.42
CA ASP A 109 -2.61 -27.20 -7.82
C ASP A 109 -1.59 -27.57 -8.90
N ALA A 110 -1.33 -26.67 -9.85
CA ALA A 110 -0.30 -26.84 -10.86
C ALA A 110 1.12 -26.86 -10.25
N VAL A 111 1.44 -25.98 -9.30
CA VAL A 111 2.71 -26.02 -8.54
C VAL A 111 2.89 -27.37 -7.85
N ASN A 112 1.87 -27.82 -7.13
CA ASN A 112 1.90 -29.11 -6.41
C ASN A 112 2.05 -30.32 -7.36
N ALA A 113 1.68 -30.16 -8.63
CA ALA A 113 1.84 -31.17 -9.68
C ALA A 113 3.16 -31.04 -10.47
N GLY A 114 4.05 -30.11 -10.09
CA GLY A 114 5.30 -29.83 -10.80
C GLY A 114 5.14 -29.13 -12.16
N LYS A 115 3.95 -28.56 -12.44
CA LYS A 115 3.61 -27.90 -13.71
C LYS A 115 3.73 -26.38 -13.58
N MET A 116 4.97 -25.89 -13.48
CA MET A 116 5.23 -24.48 -13.18
C MET A 116 4.69 -23.52 -14.26
N ASP A 117 4.84 -23.84 -15.55
CA ASP A 117 4.35 -22.97 -16.64
C ASP A 117 2.83 -22.73 -16.58
N LEU A 118 2.07 -23.79 -16.25
CA LEU A 118 0.62 -23.70 -16.06
C LEU A 118 0.26 -22.84 -14.84
N ALA A 119 1.04 -22.94 -13.77
CA ALA A 119 0.87 -22.11 -12.58
C ALA A 119 1.09 -20.63 -12.89
N LEU A 120 2.19 -20.31 -13.58
CA LEU A 120 2.55 -18.95 -13.96
C LEU A 120 1.50 -18.32 -14.89
N SER A 121 0.99 -19.08 -15.86
CA SER A 121 -0.11 -18.64 -16.73
C SER A 121 -1.42 -18.38 -15.97
N SER A 122 -1.70 -19.17 -14.93
CA SER A 122 -2.91 -19.00 -14.11
C SER A 122 -2.80 -17.77 -13.20
N TRP A 123 -1.62 -17.53 -12.61
CA TRP A 123 -1.35 -16.37 -11.76
C TRP A 123 -1.34 -15.04 -12.49
N SER A 124 -0.75 -14.98 -13.69
CA SER A 124 -0.72 -13.75 -14.51
C SER A 124 -2.13 -13.19 -14.74
N SER A 125 -3.12 -14.08 -14.80
CA SER A 125 -4.52 -13.77 -15.02
C SER A 125 -5.34 -13.46 -13.76
N SER A 126 -4.70 -13.46 -12.57
CA SER A 126 -5.34 -13.25 -11.27
C SER A 126 -5.03 -11.90 -10.60
N TYR A 127 -4.17 -11.07 -11.22
CA TYR A 127 -3.66 -9.77 -10.75
C TYR A 127 -3.04 -9.79 -9.34
N VAL A 128 -1.78 -9.37 -9.25
CA VAL A 128 -0.95 -9.64 -8.06
C VAL A 128 -0.59 -8.37 -7.27
N VAL A 129 -0.43 -7.25 -7.97
CA VAL A 129 0.16 -6.03 -7.40
C VAL A 129 -0.90 -4.95 -7.30
N HIS A 130 -1.45 -4.72 -6.11
CA HIS A 130 -2.37 -3.62 -5.88
C HIS A 130 -1.62 -2.30 -5.81
N GLN A 131 -1.88 -1.40 -6.76
CA GLN A 131 -1.10 -0.17 -6.93
C GLN A 131 -1.07 0.75 -5.68
N PRO A 132 -2.17 0.95 -4.94
CA PRO A 132 -2.14 1.70 -3.67
C PRO A 132 -1.10 1.18 -2.67
N ASP A 133 -0.83 -0.13 -2.65
CA ASP A 133 0.13 -0.75 -1.73
C ASP A 133 1.59 -0.33 -2.06
N LEU A 134 1.84 0.18 -3.27
CA LEU A 134 3.17 0.60 -3.71
C LEU A 134 3.44 2.10 -3.53
N VAL A 135 2.42 2.92 -3.28
CA VAL A 135 2.60 4.38 -3.39
C VAL A 135 3.58 4.91 -2.33
N HIS A 136 3.64 4.30 -1.15
CA HIS A 136 4.62 4.68 -0.12
C HIS A 136 6.06 4.41 -0.53
N LEU A 137 6.32 3.25 -1.14
CA LEU A 137 7.62 2.94 -1.72
C LEU A 137 7.98 3.96 -2.80
N VAL A 138 7.04 4.26 -3.69
CA VAL A 138 7.24 5.21 -4.80
C VAL A 138 7.56 6.60 -4.26
N ILE A 139 6.76 7.13 -3.33
CA ILE A 139 6.99 8.43 -2.69
C ILE A 139 8.39 8.51 -2.09
N ARG A 140 8.81 7.45 -1.37
CA ARG A 140 10.14 7.41 -0.77
C ARG A 140 11.25 7.43 -1.84
N ILE A 141 11.12 6.64 -2.91
CA ILE A 141 12.10 6.65 -4.02
C ILE A 141 12.15 8.02 -4.70
N LEU A 142 11.00 8.66 -4.95
CA LEU A 142 10.93 10.00 -5.54
C LEU A 142 11.64 11.02 -4.65
N LYS A 143 11.40 11.00 -3.33
CA LYS A 143 12.07 11.89 -2.37
C LYS A 143 13.58 11.64 -2.31
N GLU A 144 14.02 10.38 -2.23
CA GLU A 144 15.45 10.00 -2.26
C GLU A 144 16.17 10.51 -3.52
N ASN A 145 15.45 10.64 -4.65
CA ASN A 145 15.96 11.14 -5.92
C ASN A 145 15.69 12.64 -6.16
N ASN A 146 15.18 13.37 -5.16
CA ASN A 146 14.82 14.79 -5.24
C ASN A 146 13.82 15.11 -6.37
N ILE A 147 12.81 14.26 -6.53
CA ILE A 147 11.75 14.42 -7.52
C ILE A 147 10.47 14.94 -6.87
N ASP A 148 9.89 15.97 -7.49
CA ASP A 148 8.64 16.56 -7.05
C ASP A 148 7.46 15.62 -7.31
N TYR A 149 6.56 15.53 -6.32
CA TYR A 149 5.29 14.87 -6.46
C TYR A 149 4.19 15.60 -5.69
N MET A 150 2.94 15.30 -6.05
CA MET A 150 1.77 15.60 -5.24
C MET A 150 0.69 14.55 -5.43
N ARG A 151 -0.21 14.44 -4.46
CA ARG A 151 -1.52 13.80 -4.69
C ARG A 151 -2.57 14.88 -4.99
N ALA A 152 -3.36 14.66 -6.03
CA ALA A 152 -4.54 15.46 -6.30
C ALA A 152 -5.61 15.23 -5.22
N PRO A 153 -6.54 16.18 -4.98
CA PRO A 153 -7.67 15.94 -4.08
C PRO A 153 -8.53 14.75 -4.51
N TYR A 154 -8.72 14.59 -5.84
CA TYR A 154 -9.41 13.45 -6.46
C TYR A 154 -8.54 12.88 -7.59
N GLY A 155 -9.04 12.74 -8.82
CA GLY A 155 -8.24 12.21 -9.93
C GLY A 155 -7.10 13.15 -10.40
N ALA A 156 -5.95 12.55 -10.73
CA ALA A 156 -4.76 13.26 -11.19
C ALA A 156 -4.98 14.08 -12.47
N GLY A 157 -5.84 13.62 -13.39
CA GLY A 157 -6.08 14.31 -14.67
C GLY A 157 -6.61 15.73 -14.52
N ALA A 158 -7.59 15.94 -13.65
CA ALA A 158 -8.12 17.27 -13.34
C ALA A 158 -7.04 18.22 -12.80
N GLN A 159 -6.21 17.71 -11.87
CA GLN A 159 -5.12 18.47 -11.28
C GLN A 159 -4.06 18.82 -12.32
N LEU A 160 -3.67 17.88 -13.19
CA LEU A 160 -2.71 18.12 -14.27
C LEU A 160 -3.18 19.22 -15.22
N VAL A 161 -4.45 19.18 -15.63
CA VAL A 161 -5.04 20.20 -16.50
C VAL A 161 -5.02 21.58 -15.83
N TYR A 162 -5.36 21.64 -14.54
CA TYR A 162 -5.25 22.88 -13.76
C TYR A 162 -3.79 23.40 -13.72
N LEU A 163 -2.81 22.54 -13.46
CA LEU A 163 -1.41 22.93 -13.37
C LEU A 163 -0.84 23.44 -14.70
N GLU A 164 -1.22 22.83 -15.83
CA GLU A 164 -0.79 23.25 -17.17
C GLU A 164 -1.39 24.60 -17.56
N ARG A 165 -2.66 24.82 -17.21
CA ARG A 165 -3.40 26.03 -17.57
C ARG A 165 -3.24 27.17 -16.58
N ASN A 166 -2.63 26.92 -15.42
CA ASN A 166 -2.41 27.95 -14.42
C ASN A 166 -1.60 29.11 -15.04
N PRO A 167 -1.96 30.39 -14.81
CA PRO A 167 -1.22 31.53 -15.35
C PRO A 167 0.27 31.55 -15.00
N LYS A 168 0.67 30.91 -13.89
CA LYS A 168 2.06 30.75 -13.47
C LYS A 168 2.82 29.66 -14.26
N GLN A 169 2.15 28.95 -15.17
CA GLN A 169 2.70 27.85 -15.97
C GLN A 169 3.44 26.82 -15.10
N ILE A 170 2.74 26.23 -14.13
CA ILE A 170 3.35 25.32 -13.15
C ILE A 170 3.93 24.07 -13.84
N ILE A 171 3.30 23.62 -14.93
CA ILE A 171 3.85 22.62 -15.86
C ILE A 171 3.64 23.09 -17.30
N HIS A 172 4.42 22.55 -18.23
CA HIS A 172 4.40 22.95 -19.65
C HIS A 172 3.73 21.92 -20.58
N ALA A 173 3.61 20.68 -20.11
CA ALA A 173 3.00 19.57 -20.84
C ALA A 173 2.57 18.48 -19.86
N THR A 174 1.67 17.60 -20.30
CA THR A 174 1.20 16.46 -19.51
C THR A 174 1.53 15.12 -20.18
N TYR A 175 2.12 14.20 -19.41
CA TYR A 175 2.25 12.79 -19.73
C TYR A 175 1.20 11.99 -18.96
N ALA A 176 0.18 11.48 -19.66
CA ALA A 176 -0.95 10.75 -19.07
C ALA A 176 -1.56 9.75 -20.06
N GLY A 177 -2.64 9.08 -19.63
CA GLY A 177 -3.47 8.26 -20.52
C GLY A 177 -4.32 9.12 -21.47
N SER A 178 -4.83 8.51 -22.54
CA SER A 178 -5.64 9.20 -23.55
C SER A 178 -6.97 9.74 -23.00
N GLU A 179 -7.44 9.22 -21.86
CA GLU A 179 -8.59 9.72 -21.11
C GLU A 179 -8.43 11.19 -20.69
N LEU A 180 -7.21 11.72 -20.61
CA LEU A 180 -6.99 13.14 -20.29
C LEU A 180 -7.62 14.06 -21.34
N LEU A 181 -7.80 13.59 -22.59
CA LEU A 181 -8.48 14.32 -23.66
C LEU A 181 -9.96 14.62 -23.34
N MET A 182 -10.57 13.95 -22.35
CA MET A 182 -11.92 14.29 -21.88
C MET A 182 -11.96 15.68 -21.22
N PHE A 183 -10.82 16.17 -20.71
CA PHE A 183 -10.69 17.50 -20.15
C PHE A 183 -10.34 18.53 -21.21
N ASP A 184 -10.41 19.79 -20.84
CA ASP A 184 -10.06 20.90 -21.72
C ASP A 184 -8.52 21.03 -21.79
N ILE A 185 -7.92 20.37 -22.77
CA ILE A 185 -6.48 20.30 -23.01
C ILE A 185 -6.20 20.18 -24.52
N ASP A 186 -5.10 20.74 -24.99
CA ASP A 186 -4.76 20.76 -26.42
C ASP A 186 -4.21 19.41 -26.92
N ARG A 187 -3.41 18.75 -26.09
CA ARG A 187 -2.71 17.51 -26.42
C ARG A 187 -2.32 16.75 -25.15
N VAL A 188 -2.12 15.44 -25.28
CA VAL A 188 -1.56 14.61 -24.19
C VAL A 188 -0.40 13.78 -24.72
N ILE A 189 0.73 13.78 -24.00
CA ILE A 189 1.84 12.84 -24.26
C ILE A 189 1.39 11.49 -23.72
N THR A 190 1.46 10.44 -24.53
CA THR A 190 1.01 9.08 -24.15
C THR A 190 2.16 8.10 -24.00
N SER A 191 3.34 8.42 -24.53
CA SER A 191 4.55 7.62 -24.32
C SER A 191 5.83 8.45 -24.45
N ILE A 192 6.84 8.06 -23.68
CA ILE A 192 8.21 8.54 -23.79
C ILE A 192 9.10 7.30 -23.93
N ASP A 193 9.96 7.31 -24.95
CA ASP A 193 10.96 6.28 -25.21
C ASP A 193 12.35 6.91 -25.13
N PHE A 194 13.00 6.75 -23.97
CA PHE A 194 14.35 7.24 -23.73
C PHE A 194 15.41 6.51 -24.58
N THR A 195 15.13 5.31 -25.08
CA THR A 195 16.09 4.58 -25.93
C THR A 195 16.07 5.12 -27.35
N LYS A 196 14.87 5.32 -27.90
CA LYS A 196 14.70 5.91 -29.24
C LYS A 196 14.85 7.42 -29.27
N GLN A 197 14.92 8.07 -28.10
CA GLN A 197 14.95 9.52 -27.96
C GLN A 197 13.74 10.19 -28.64
N THR A 198 12.56 9.60 -28.45
CA THR A 198 11.28 10.10 -29.01
C THR A 198 10.18 10.08 -27.97
N PHE A 199 9.16 10.90 -28.17
CA PHE A 199 7.89 10.81 -27.45
C PHE A 199 6.70 10.84 -28.41
N SER A 200 5.59 10.24 -27.99
CA SER A 200 4.33 10.24 -28.73
C SER A 200 3.27 11.06 -28.02
N PHE A 201 2.46 11.79 -28.77
CA PHE A 201 1.36 12.58 -28.23
C PHE A 201 0.13 12.55 -29.16
N ILE A 202 -1.03 12.82 -28.57
CA ILE A 202 -2.31 12.88 -29.28
C ILE A 202 -2.83 14.33 -29.22
N PRO A 203 -2.91 15.04 -30.36
CA PRO A 203 -3.58 16.34 -30.43
C PRO A 203 -5.09 16.16 -30.32
N LYS A 204 -5.75 16.80 -29.34
CA LYS A 204 -7.20 16.71 -29.15
C LYS A 204 -7.97 17.14 -30.39
N LYS A 205 -7.52 18.24 -31.02
CA LYS A 205 -8.12 18.78 -32.24
C LYS A 205 -8.18 17.77 -33.39
N ALA A 206 -7.14 16.94 -33.56
CA ALA A 206 -7.13 15.91 -34.60
C ALA A 206 -8.19 14.83 -34.35
N VAL A 207 -8.36 14.43 -33.09
CA VAL A 207 -9.40 13.46 -32.67
C VAL A 207 -10.81 14.02 -32.92
N LEU A 208 -11.05 15.27 -32.51
CA LEU A 208 -12.35 15.94 -32.72
C LEU A 208 -12.68 16.10 -34.20
N GLN A 209 -11.70 16.44 -35.04
CA GLN A 209 -11.87 16.60 -36.48
C GLN A 209 -12.17 15.27 -37.19
N ASP A 210 -11.46 14.19 -36.86
CA ASP A 210 -11.72 12.87 -37.46
C ASP A 210 -13.07 12.28 -37.01
N LEU A 211 -13.48 12.53 -35.76
CA LEU A 211 -14.79 12.10 -35.24
C LEU A 211 -15.95 13.02 -35.63
N LEU A 212 -15.69 14.24 -36.12
CA LEU A 212 -16.71 15.28 -36.36
C LEU A 212 -17.56 15.56 -35.11
N LEU A 213 -16.90 15.70 -33.96
CA LEU A 213 -17.55 15.95 -32.66
C LEU A 213 -17.05 17.25 -32.02
N SER A 214 -17.91 17.90 -31.24
CA SER A 214 -17.49 18.94 -30.29
C SER A 214 -16.84 18.32 -29.04
N ASP A 215 -16.18 19.15 -28.22
CA ASP A 215 -15.64 18.75 -26.91
C ASP A 215 -16.70 18.08 -26.01
N ASP A 216 -17.90 18.65 -25.95
CA ASP A 216 -19.01 18.09 -25.17
C ASP A 216 -19.44 16.71 -25.68
N GLN A 217 -19.56 16.55 -27.00
CA GLN A 217 -19.93 15.28 -27.59
C GLN A 217 -18.84 14.22 -27.43
N PHE A 218 -17.57 14.63 -27.46
CA PHE A 218 -16.44 13.74 -27.22
C PHE A 218 -16.39 13.26 -25.77
N LEU A 219 -16.66 14.14 -24.80
CA LEU A 219 -16.83 13.75 -23.40
C LEU A 219 -17.97 12.72 -23.25
N ASP A 220 -19.13 13.02 -23.83
CA ASP A 220 -20.28 12.12 -23.82
C ASP A 220 -19.94 10.75 -24.43
N LEU A 221 -19.17 10.74 -25.54
CA LEU A 221 -18.70 9.53 -26.21
C LEU A 221 -17.85 8.67 -25.28
N CYS A 222 -16.88 9.28 -24.61
CA CYS A 222 -15.96 8.57 -23.73
C CYS A 222 -16.70 7.97 -22.51
N ILE A 223 -17.67 8.70 -21.95
CA ILE A 223 -18.51 8.20 -20.84
C ILE A 223 -19.33 6.98 -21.30
N LEU A 224 -19.97 7.05 -22.48
CA LEU A 224 -20.76 5.96 -23.04
C LEU A 224 -19.90 4.73 -23.40
N ALA A 225 -18.68 4.94 -23.91
CA ALA A 225 -17.73 3.86 -24.15
C ALA A 225 -17.33 3.13 -22.86
N GLY A 226 -17.29 3.86 -21.75
CA GLY A 226 -16.94 3.36 -20.42
C GLY A 226 -15.45 3.54 -20.11
N PHE A 227 -15.17 3.89 -18.86
CA PHE A 227 -13.83 4.10 -18.32
C PHE A 227 -13.83 3.84 -16.80
N GLU A 228 -12.86 4.35 -16.06
CA GLU A 228 -12.72 4.11 -14.62
C GLU A 228 -13.99 4.34 -13.77
N TYR A 229 -14.74 5.41 -14.04
CA TYR A 229 -15.87 5.80 -13.18
C TYR A 229 -17.23 5.22 -13.62
N CYS A 230 -17.36 4.77 -14.86
CA CYS A 230 -18.62 4.25 -15.40
C CYS A 230 -18.41 3.03 -16.31
N ILE A 231 -19.39 2.13 -16.30
CA ILE A 231 -19.43 1.00 -17.21
C ILE A 231 -19.73 1.47 -18.64
N THR A 232 -19.41 0.63 -19.63
CA THR A 232 -19.89 0.81 -21.01
C THR A 232 -21.43 0.88 -21.01
N PHE A 233 -22.00 1.73 -21.85
CA PHE A 233 -23.44 1.89 -22.00
C PHE A 233 -24.13 0.52 -22.14
N PRO A 234 -25.02 0.12 -21.20
CA PRO A 234 -25.47 -1.27 -21.08
C PRO A 234 -26.06 -1.88 -22.35
N PRO A 235 -26.89 -1.16 -23.14
CA PRO A 235 -27.41 -1.69 -24.41
C PRO A 235 -26.35 -2.08 -25.44
N LEU A 236 -25.13 -1.54 -25.30
CA LEU A 236 -23.99 -1.81 -26.19
C LEU A 236 -22.87 -2.58 -25.47
N ALA A 237 -23.10 -3.02 -24.23
CA ALA A 237 -22.19 -3.83 -23.46
C ALA A 237 -22.39 -5.32 -23.80
N THR A 238 -22.13 -5.72 -25.04
CA THR A 238 -22.14 -7.13 -25.45
C THR A 238 -20.82 -7.80 -25.08
N GLU A 239 -20.87 -9.01 -24.52
CA GLU A 239 -19.67 -9.81 -24.23
C GLU A 239 -18.90 -10.10 -25.52
N GLY A 240 -17.62 -9.73 -25.55
CA GLY A 240 -16.70 -10.03 -26.66
C GLY A 240 -16.78 -9.13 -27.91
N SER A 241 -17.75 -8.22 -28.05
CA SER A 241 -17.96 -7.43 -29.27
C SER A 241 -18.34 -5.97 -29.02
N PHE A 242 -17.48 -5.22 -28.31
CA PHE A 242 -17.65 -3.76 -28.20
C PHE A 242 -17.12 -3.04 -29.45
N ALA A 243 -17.96 -2.22 -30.08
CA ALA A 243 -17.59 -1.38 -31.20
C ALA A 243 -17.70 0.11 -30.81
N PHE A 244 -16.56 0.79 -30.76
CA PHE A 244 -16.48 2.23 -30.51
C PHE A 244 -17.33 3.04 -31.49
N LYS A 245 -17.42 2.58 -32.75
CA LYS A 245 -18.26 3.16 -33.79
C LYS A 245 -19.75 3.15 -33.44
N SER A 246 -20.27 2.11 -32.78
CA SER A 246 -21.69 2.06 -32.40
C SER A 246 -22.07 3.15 -31.40
N ILE A 247 -21.16 3.52 -30.51
CA ILE A 247 -21.35 4.65 -29.57
C ILE A 247 -21.32 5.97 -30.33
N HIS A 248 -20.39 6.11 -31.28
CA HIS A 248 -20.30 7.29 -32.14
C HIS A 248 -21.56 7.50 -32.98
N ASP A 249 -22.04 6.45 -33.66
CA ASP A 249 -23.27 6.48 -34.46
C ASP A 249 -24.49 6.84 -33.59
N LEU A 250 -24.57 6.29 -32.37
CA LEU A 250 -25.61 6.62 -31.40
C LEU A 250 -25.60 8.12 -31.03
N LEU A 251 -24.41 8.69 -30.83
CA LEU A 251 -24.27 10.12 -30.55
C LEU A 251 -24.64 11.00 -31.75
N GLN A 252 -24.30 10.58 -32.96
CA GLN A 252 -24.72 11.29 -34.18
C GLN A 252 -26.25 11.29 -34.31
N GLN A 253 -26.91 10.18 -33.98
CA GLN A 253 -28.37 10.06 -34.00
C GLN A 253 -29.06 10.95 -32.95
N HIS A 254 -28.56 10.97 -31.71
CA HIS A 254 -29.22 11.64 -30.59
C HIS A 254 -28.65 13.02 -30.22
N ARG A 255 -27.57 13.44 -30.90
CA ARG A 255 -26.80 14.69 -30.74
C ARG A 255 -26.04 14.85 -29.42
N THR A 256 -26.59 14.35 -28.31
CA THR A 256 -25.97 14.40 -26.98
C THR A 256 -26.05 13.03 -26.30
N GLY A 257 -25.12 12.75 -25.39
CA GLY A 257 -25.11 11.51 -24.63
C GLY A 257 -26.32 11.41 -23.70
N PHE A 258 -26.77 12.52 -23.12
CA PHE A 258 -27.99 12.53 -22.30
C PHE A 258 -29.22 12.11 -23.11
N ASN A 259 -29.40 12.64 -24.32
CA ASN A 259 -30.52 12.26 -25.18
C ASN A 259 -30.42 10.78 -25.61
N ALA A 260 -29.21 10.30 -25.89
CA ALA A 260 -28.97 8.90 -26.21
C ALA A 260 -29.39 7.99 -25.04
N VAL A 261 -28.93 8.27 -23.82
CA VAL A 261 -29.26 7.46 -22.65
C VAL A 261 -30.75 7.55 -22.30
N LYS A 262 -31.35 8.75 -22.40
CA LYS A 262 -32.78 8.98 -22.14
C LYS A 262 -33.67 8.22 -23.12
N ALA A 263 -33.26 8.08 -24.40
CA ALA A 263 -34.01 7.30 -25.38
C ALA A 263 -34.12 5.81 -25.00
N TYR A 264 -33.20 5.30 -24.17
CA TYR A 264 -33.18 3.92 -23.67
C TYR A 264 -33.56 3.84 -22.17
N ALA A 265 -34.15 4.89 -21.58
CA ALA A 265 -34.49 4.91 -20.16
C ALA A 265 -35.37 3.73 -19.72
N GLU A 266 -36.26 3.28 -20.60
CA GLU A 266 -37.15 2.13 -20.36
C GLU A 266 -36.51 0.77 -20.63
N SER A 267 -35.24 0.72 -21.08
CA SER A 267 -34.53 -0.54 -21.29
C SER A 267 -34.25 -1.23 -19.95
N PRO A 268 -34.55 -2.54 -19.79
CA PRO A 268 -34.31 -3.25 -18.54
C PRO A 268 -32.86 -3.17 -18.04
N GLN A 269 -31.89 -3.14 -18.95
CA GLN A 269 -30.46 -3.04 -18.60
C GLN A 269 -30.08 -1.65 -18.06
N VAL A 270 -30.69 -0.58 -18.59
CA VAL A 270 -30.47 0.80 -18.17
C VAL A 270 -31.12 1.05 -16.81
N ILE A 271 -32.34 0.54 -16.60
CA ILE A 271 -33.04 0.60 -15.31
C ILE A 271 -32.24 -0.14 -14.24
N LYS A 272 -31.82 -1.38 -14.51
CA LYS A 272 -31.08 -2.23 -13.55
C LYS A 272 -29.78 -1.60 -13.08
N SER A 273 -29.09 -0.88 -13.95
CA SER A 273 -27.81 -0.22 -13.64
C SER A 273 -27.96 1.22 -13.17
N ASN A 274 -29.18 1.78 -13.19
CA ASN A 274 -29.45 3.21 -12.96
C ASN A 274 -28.56 4.11 -13.84
N TYR A 275 -28.38 3.74 -15.11
CA TYR A 275 -27.34 4.32 -15.96
C TYR A 275 -27.60 5.79 -16.32
N VAL A 276 -28.86 6.23 -16.40
CA VAL A 276 -29.20 7.65 -16.65
C VAL A 276 -28.57 8.56 -15.59
N ASP A 277 -28.77 8.21 -14.32
CA ASP A 277 -28.22 8.92 -13.16
C ASP A 277 -26.68 8.81 -13.13
N GLN A 278 -26.14 7.61 -13.39
CA GLN A 278 -24.70 7.40 -13.46
C GLN A 278 -24.04 8.26 -14.54
N PHE A 279 -24.64 8.34 -15.74
CA PHE A 279 -24.15 9.15 -16.85
C PHE A 279 -24.11 10.64 -16.46
N CYS A 280 -25.22 11.17 -15.94
CA CYS A 280 -25.31 12.56 -15.52
C CYS A 280 -24.26 12.90 -14.44
N ARG A 281 -24.15 12.07 -13.40
CA ARG A 281 -23.15 12.29 -12.34
C ARG A 281 -21.73 12.20 -12.84
N THR A 282 -21.43 11.23 -13.70
CA THR A 282 -20.08 11.08 -14.27
C THR A 282 -19.72 12.30 -15.12
N ARG A 283 -20.65 12.78 -15.95
CA ARG A 283 -20.46 13.99 -16.76
C ARG A 283 -20.23 15.22 -15.89
N CYS A 284 -21.00 15.41 -14.82
CA CYS A 284 -20.79 16.49 -13.84
C CYS A 284 -19.44 16.35 -13.12
N ALA A 285 -19.07 15.14 -12.69
CA ALA A 285 -17.81 14.88 -12.03
C ALA A 285 -16.61 15.22 -12.91
N MET A 286 -16.64 14.85 -14.19
CA MET A 286 -15.58 15.18 -15.14
C MET A 286 -15.45 16.70 -15.39
N ARG A 287 -16.55 17.44 -15.33
CA ARG A 287 -16.56 18.91 -15.53
C ARG A 287 -16.14 19.70 -14.29
N HIS A 288 -16.43 19.16 -13.11
CA HIS A 288 -16.35 19.87 -11.82
C HIS A 288 -15.50 19.14 -10.79
N GLN A 289 -14.57 18.29 -11.23
CA GLN A 289 -13.72 17.56 -10.31
C GLN A 289 -12.92 18.54 -9.44
N PRO A 290 -12.83 18.33 -8.12
CA PRO A 290 -12.09 19.25 -7.27
C PRO A 290 -10.58 19.18 -7.52
N ILE A 291 -9.95 20.35 -7.56
CA ILE A 291 -8.50 20.54 -7.70
C ILE A 291 -7.95 21.28 -6.48
N LEU A 292 -6.66 21.14 -6.23
CA LEU A 292 -5.92 21.93 -5.25
C LEU A 292 -5.27 23.10 -6.00
N THR A 293 -5.66 24.32 -5.62
CA THR A 293 -5.10 25.54 -6.20
C THR A 293 -3.68 25.80 -5.71
N ASP A 294 -2.95 26.64 -6.43
CA ASP A 294 -1.63 27.14 -6.02
C ASP A 294 -1.68 28.03 -4.76
N GLU A 295 -2.86 28.47 -4.35
CA GLU A 295 -3.13 29.14 -3.08
C GLU A 295 -3.46 28.17 -1.94
N GLY A 296 -3.58 26.88 -2.22
CA GLY A 296 -3.83 25.85 -1.20
C GLY A 296 -5.31 25.58 -0.90
N HIS A 297 -6.23 26.07 -1.73
CA HIS A 297 -7.66 25.82 -1.60
C HIS A 297 -8.11 24.64 -2.46
N VAL A 298 -9.09 23.87 -1.97
CA VAL A 298 -9.77 22.87 -2.79
C VAL A 298 -11.11 23.39 -3.27
N GLU A 299 -11.23 23.47 -4.60
CA GLU A 299 -12.42 23.96 -5.30
C GLU A 299 -12.72 23.14 -6.57
N PRO A 300 -13.98 23.09 -7.02
CA PRO A 300 -14.35 22.43 -8.28
C PRO A 300 -13.68 23.08 -9.48
N MET A 301 -13.30 22.27 -10.48
CA MET A 301 -13.07 22.81 -11.82
C MET A 301 -14.32 23.55 -12.32
N ASN A 302 -14.13 24.72 -12.94
CA ASN A 302 -15.22 25.55 -13.45
C ASN A 302 -16.24 25.98 -12.37
N VAL A 303 -15.76 26.54 -11.26
CA VAL A 303 -16.56 26.97 -10.09
C VAL A 303 -17.84 27.71 -10.47
N ALA A 304 -17.77 28.64 -11.44
CA ALA A 304 -18.92 29.45 -11.87
C ALA A 304 -20.12 28.64 -12.42
N HIS A 305 -19.87 27.41 -12.88
CA HIS A 305 -20.89 26.52 -13.44
C HIS A 305 -21.08 25.24 -12.60
N ALA A 306 -20.45 25.16 -11.42
CA ALA A 306 -20.55 24.00 -10.57
C ALA A 306 -21.98 23.86 -10.00
N PRO A 307 -22.55 22.65 -9.97
CA PRO A 307 -23.88 22.44 -9.44
C PRO A 307 -23.89 22.55 -7.90
N ASN A 308 -25.00 23.02 -7.33
CA ASN A 308 -25.15 23.19 -5.87
C ASN A 308 -25.10 21.85 -5.10
N ASP A 309 -25.46 20.75 -5.76
CA ASP A 309 -25.50 19.39 -5.21
C ASP A 309 -24.25 18.56 -5.56
N ILE A 310 -23.12 19.20 -5.85
CA ILE A 310 -21.84 18.54 -6.20
C ILE A 310 -21.43 17.42 -5.22
N HIS A 311 -21.78 17.58 -3.93
CA HIS A 311 -21.52 16.64 -2.85
C HIS A 311 -22.18 15.26 -3.06
N GLU A 312 -23.19 15.14 -3.93
CA GLU A 312 -23.81 13.87 -4.32
C GLU A 312 -22.86 12.90 -5.01
N PHE A 313 -21.78 13.40 -5.63
CA PHE A 313 -20.79 12.56 -6.32
C PHE A 313 -19.34 12.78 -5.88
N ILE A 314 -18.98 13.94 -5.32
CA ILE A 314 -17.64 14.13 -4.72
C ILE A 314 -17.62 13.80 -3.22
N GLY A 315 -18.78 13.73 -2.56
CA GLY A 315 -18.88 13.60 -1.11
C GLY A 315 -18.78 14.93 -0.37
N TYR A 316 -18.80 14.86 0.96
CA TYR A 316 -18.66 16.05 1.79
C TYR A 316 -17.21 16.58 1.76
N ARG A 317 -17.06 17.89 1.58
CA ARG A 317 -15.77 18.56 1.45
C ARG A 317 -14.99 18.54 2.76
N LEU A 318 -13.81 17.93 2.76
CA LEU A 318 -12.87 17.97 3.89
C LEU A 318 -12.27 19.39 4.06
N PRO A 319 -11.72 19.72 5.24
CA PRO A 319 -10.94 20.94 5.40
C PRO A 319 -9.75 21.00 4.41
N ASP A 320 -9.41 22.19 3.92
CA ASP A 320 -8.29 22.40 2.98
C ASP A 320 -6.96 21.84 3.53
N GLU A 321 -6.77 21.97 4.85
CA GLU A 321 -5.61 21.42 5.53
C GLU A 321 -5.48 19.89 5.38
N VAL A 322 -6.59 19.14 5.38
CA VAL A 322 -6.57 17.68 5.16
C VAL A 322 -6.17 17.36 3.73
N TYR A 323 -6.67 18.12 2.76
CA TYR A 323 -6.28 17.98 1.36
C TYR A 323 -4.81 18.33 1.14
N TYR A 324 -4.28 19.32 1.86
CA TYR A 324 -2.86 19.64 1.83
C TYR A 324 -2.02 18.46 2.33
N TYR A 325 -2.36 17.85 3.47
CA TYR A 325 -1.66 16.66 3.98
C TYR A 325 -1.77 15.44 3.06
N LEU A 326 -2.94 15.23 2.43
CA LEU A 326 -3.11 14.25 1.38
C LEU A 326 -2.14 14.54 0.22
N SER A 327 -2.06 15.79 -0.24
CA SER A 327 -1.20 16.18 -1.36
C SER A 327 0.28 15.91 -1.11
N ARG A 328 0.74 16.02 0.14
CA ARG A 328 2.13 15.74 0.55
C ARG A 328 2.38 14.26 0.86
N GLY A 329 1.35 13.41 0.88
CA GLY A 329 1.45 11.98 1.17
C GLY A 329 1.54 11.65 2.66
N VAL A 330 1.20 12.60 3.54
CA VAL A 330 1.16 12.41 5.00
C VAL A 330 0.00 11.48 5.40
N ILE A 331 -1.11 11.55 4.67
CA ILE A 331 -2.23 10.62 4.78
C ILE A 331 -2.60 10.09 3.39
N THR A 332 -3.03 8.84 3.31
CA THR A 332 -3.46 8.20 2.06
C THR A 332 -4.96 8.21 1.86
N GLU A 333 -5.36 8.00 0.60
CA GLU A 333 -6.76 7.98 0.20
C GLU A 333 -7.60 6.85 0.83
N PRO A 334 -7.12 5.60 1.09
CA PRO A 334 -8.01 4.52 1.53
C PRO A 334 -8.70 4.82 2.86
N THR A 335 -7.98 5.42 3.81
CA THR A 335 -8.53 5.76 5.13
C THR A 335 -9.55 6.88 5.03
N LEU A 336 -9.27 7.92 4.22
CA LEU A 336 -10.20 9.02 3.98
C LEU A 336 -11.42 8.58 3.16
N ASN A 337 -11.22 7.75 2.13
CA ASN A 337 -12.31 7.16 1.34
C ASN A 337 -13.23 6.30 2.21
N THR A 338 -12.69 5.54 3.16
CA THR A 338 -13.49 4.77 4.12
C THR A 338 -14.40 5.67 4.95
N LEU A 339 -13.88 6.83 5.40
CA LEU A 339 -14.66 7.82 6.14
C LEU A 339 -15.75 8.46 5.26
N LEU A 340 -15.43 8.80 4.01
CA LEU A 340 -16.33 9.50 3.11
C LEU A 340 -17.41 8.60 2.51
N SER A 341 -17.05 7.41 2.05
CA SER A 341 -17.96 6.46 1.39
C SER A 341 -18.89 5.75 2.38
N GLY A 342 -18.50 5.63 3.66
CA GLY A 342 -19.21 4.83 4.64
C GLY A 342 -19.15 3.32 4.35
N SER A 343 -18.26 2.87 3.46
CA SER A 343 -18.06 1.45 3.19
C SER A 343 -16.62 1.11 2.83
N VAL A 344 -16.18 -0.09 3.18
CA VAL A 344 -14.88 -0.64 2.78
C VAL A 344 -15.04 -2.07 2.29
N ALA A 345 -14.38 -2.38 1.19
CA ALA A 345 -14.30 -3.71 0.61
C ALA A 345 -12.99 -4.39 1.02
N GLU A 346 -13.08 -5.59 1.59
CA GLU A 346 -11.93 -6.44 1.86
C GLU A 346 -11.82 -7.52 0.79
N PHE A 347 -10.68 -7.54 0.12
CA PHE A 347 -10.38 -8.49 -0.96
C PHE A 347 -9.62 -9.70 -0.42
N SER A 348 -9.80 -10.82 -1.11
CA SER A 348 -9.08 -12.07 -0.86
C SER A 348 -7.56 -11.87 -1.00
N PRO A 349 -6.76 -12.34 -0.04
CA PRO A 349 -5.30 -12.28 -0.16
C PRO A 349 -4.78 -13.29 -1.19
N LEU A 350 -3.48 -13.24 -1.49
CA LEU A 350 -2.84 -14.13 -2.48
C LEU A 350 -2.97 -15.63 -2.12
N CYS A 351 -3.07 -15.97 -0.83
CA CYS A 351 -3.31 -17.34 -0.37
C CYS A 351 -4.80 -17.76 -0.35
N ASN A 352 -5.71 -16.89 -0.81
CA ASN A 352 -7.18 -16.99 -0.71
C ASN A 352 -7.79 -16.85 0.70
N GLY A 353 -6.98 -16.76 1.75
CA GLY A 353 -7.44 -16.44 3.11
C GLY A 353 -8.37 -17.50 3.68
N GLU A 354 -8.03 -18.77 3.50
CA GLU A 354 -8.85 -19.93 3.89
C GLU A 354 -8.65 -20.33 5.36
N THR A 355 -7.63 -19.79 6.04
CA THR A 355 -7.36 -20.08 7.45
C THR A 355 -8.33 -19.32 8.37
N LYS A 356 -8.82 -20.01 9.41
CA LYS A 356 -9.67 -19.42 10.45
C LYS A 356 -8.92 -18.34 11.22
N GLU A 357 -7.63 -18.55 11.45
CA GLU A 357 -6.74 -17.60 12.13
C GLU A 357 -6.71 -16.25 11.42
N TYR A 358 -6.57 -16.25 10.09
CA TYR A 358 -6.56 -15.02 9.30
C TYR A 358 -7.92 -14.31 9.33
N ARG A 359 -9.02 -15.06 9.11
CA ARG A 359 -10.37 -14.48 9.11
C ARG A 359 -10.77 -13.93 10.48
N ASN A 360 -10.41 -14.64 11.56
CA ASN A 360 -10.63 -14.18 12.93
C ASN A 360 -9.83 -12.91 13.18
N PHE A 361 -8.53 -12.91 12.90
CA PHE A 361 -7.67 -11.73 13.08
C PHE A 361 -8.19 -10.50 12.31
N LEU A 362 -8.65 -10.71 11.09
CA LEU A 362 -9.25 -9.67 10.26
C LEU A 362 -10.54 -9.09 10.87
N THR A 363 -11.40 -9.95 11.42
CA THR A 363 -12.71 -9.56 11.99
C THR A 363 -12.63 -9.14 13.47
N SER A 364 -11.53 -9.40 14.16
CA SER A 364 -11.27 -8.99 15.55
C SER A 364 -10.28 -7.83 15.63
N ASP A 365 -8.99 -8.11 15.56
CA ASP A 365 -7.92 -7.19 15.94
C ASP A 365 -7.73 -6.09 14.90
N VAL A 366 -7.79 -6.44 13.62
CA VAL A 366 -7.75 -5.46 12.52
C VAL A 366 -8.99 -4.57 12.57
N MET A 367 -10.16 -5.11 12.93
CA MET A 367 -11.39 -4.33 13.07
C MET A 367 -11.29 -3.32 14.22
N LYS A 368 -10.73 -3.70 15.37
CA LYS A 368 -10.44 -2.77 16.48
C LYS A 368 -9.47 -1.68 16.07
N MET A 369 -8.38 -2.06 15.38
CA MET A 369 -7.39 -1.10 14.89
C MET A 369 -8.03 -0.10 13.92
N ARG A 370 -8.88 -0.56 13.00
CA ARG A 370 -9.63 0.31 12.10
C ARG A 370 -10.58 1.24 12.86
N ALA A 371 -11.24 0.76 13.91
CA ALA A 371 -12.10 1.60 14.73
C ALA A 371 -11.29 2.73 15.39
N GLN A 372 -10.11 2.43 15.93
CA GLN A 372 -9.18 3.43 16.48
C GLN A 372 -8.75 4.44 15.40
N THR A 373 -8.35 3.96 14.21
CA THR A 373 -7.98 4.82 13.07
C THR A 373 -9.10 5.79 12.72
N ILE A 374 -10.34 5.32 12.56
CA ILE A 374 -11.48 6.18 12.20
C ILE A 374 -11.81 7.16 13.33
N THR A 375 -11.75 6.73 14.59
CA THR A 375 -11.97 7.62 15.74
C THR A 375 -10.95 8.75 15.78
N LEU A 376 -9.67 8.46 15.48
CA LEU A 376 -8.62 9.48 15.38
C LEU A 376 -8.85 10.46 14.23
N LEU A 377 -9.21 9.96 13.04
CA LEU A 377 -9.51 10.84 11.90
C LEU A 377 -10.66 11.79 12.20
N LYS A 378 -11.69 11.31 12.91
CA LYS A 378 -12.87 12.11 13.27
C LYS A 378 -12.61 13.13 14.38
N ALA A 379 -11.54 13.00 15.17
CA ALA A 379 -11.32 13.78 16.40
C ALA A 379 -11.36 15.30 16.18
N HIS A 380 -10.89 15.77 15.03
CA HIS A 380 -10.82 17.19 14.67
C HIS A 380 -11.70 17.56 13.46
N LEU A 381 -12.60 16.66 13.05
CA LEU A 381 -13.50 16.88 11.91
C LEU A 381 -14.94 17.17 12.38
N HIS A 382 -15.71 17.82 11.52
CA HIS A 382 -17.12 18.12 11.79
C HIS A 382 -17.97 16.84 11.93
N THR A 383 -19.04 16.89 12.73
CA THR A 383 -19.92 15.73 13.02
C THR A 383 -20.63 15.15 11.80
N VAL A 384 -20.64 15.84 10.66
CA VAL A 384 -21.15 15.34 9.37
C VAL A 384 -20.42 14.07 8.88
N TYR A 385 -19.19 13.87 9.35
CA TYR A 385 -18.40 12.68 9.08
C TYR A 385 -18.72 11.53 10.04
N ASP A 386 -19.58 11.75 11.04
CA ASP A 386 -20.02 10.69 11.94
C ASP A 386 -21.11 9.83 11.29
N ARG A 387 -20.66 8.95 10.40
CA ARG A 387 -21.50 7.97 9.73
C ARG A 387 -21.12 6.55 10.08
N LYS A 388 -22.09 5.67 9.89
CA LYS A 388 -21.94 4.22 9.91
C LYS A 388 -20.97 3.80 8.79
N ILE A 389 -20.00 2.95 9.13
CA ILE A 389 -19.07 2.35 8.17
C ILE A 389 -19.36 0.86 8.08
N SER A 390 -19.65 0.42 6.86
CA SER A 390 -19.91 -0.98 6.50
C SER A 390 -18.63 -1.64 5.98
N ILE A 391 -18.38 -2.89 6.36
CA ILE A 391 -17.25 -3.68 5.88
C ILE A 391 -17.81 -4.88 5.12
N ASN A 392 -17.37 -5.06 3.87
CA ASN A 392 -17.78 -6.20 3.04
C ASN A 392 -16.58 -7.13 2.87
N TYR A 393 -16.67 -8.37 3.38
CA TYR A 393 -15.61 -9.37 3.24
C TYR A 393 -15.85 -10.28 2.04
N TRP A 394 -14.78 -10.65 1.31
CA TRP A 394 -14.87 -11.55 0.16
C TRP A 394 -15.39 -12.96 0.48
N PHE A 395 -15.27 -13.41 1.73
CA PHE A 395 -15.66 -14.76 2.14
C PHE A 395 -17.10 -14.84 2.66
N GLU A 396 -17.83 -13.73 2.61
CA GLU A 396 -19.22 -13.66 3.06
C GLU A 396 -20.18 -13.69 1.87
N ASN A 397 -21.28 -14.42 2.05
CA ASN A 397 -22.35 -14.45 1.06
C ASN A 397 -23.19 -13.17 1.17
N SER A 398 -23.85 -12.77 0.08
CA SER A 398 -24.74 -11.59 0.03
C SER A 398 -25.90 -11.59 1.04
N SER A 399 -26.16 -12.74 1.70
CA SER A 399 -27.16 -12.92 2.75
C SER A 399 -26.61 -12.78 4.19
N ALA A 400 -25.30 -12.58 4.36
CA ALA A 400 -24.69 -12.39 5.67
C ALA A 400 -25.10 -11.03 6.30
N PRO A 401 -25.16 -10.95 7.65
CA PRO A 401 -25.41 -9.68 8.33
C PRO A 401 -24.29 -8.68 8.01
N GLU A 402 -24.65 -7.41 7.90
CA GLU A 402 -23.69 -6.35 7.59
C GLU A 402 -22.67 -6.17 8.72
N HIS A 403 -21.37 -6.20 8.40
CA HIS A 403 -20.32 -5.93 9.37
C HIS A 403 -20.16 -4.42 9.55
N ILE A 404 -20.58 -3.93 10.71
CA ILE A 404 -20.55 -2.50 11.03
C ILE A 404 -19.35 -2.20 11.90
N LEU A 405 -18.52 -1.26 11.47
CA LEU A 405 -17.43 -0.75 12.30
C LEU A 405 -18.03 -0.01 13.52
N LYS A 406 -17.85 -0.58 14.69
CA LYS A 406 -18.26 0.03 15.96
C LYS A 406 -17.08 0.80 16.56
N PRO A 407 -17.29 2.02 17.10
CA PRO A 407 -16.28 2.69 17.88
C PRO A 407 -15.79 1.79 19.02
N ASP A 408 -14.49 1.81 19.29
CA ASP A 408 -13.93 1.14 20.46
C ASP A 408 -14.30 1.95 21.72
N PRO A 409 -15.17 1.44 22.61
CA PRO A 409 -15.62 2.21 23.79
C PRO A 409 -14.49 2.45 24.79
N SER A 410 -13.41 1.67 24.74
CA SER A 410 -12.26 1.81 25.63
C SER A 410 -11.27 2.89 25.15
N PHE A 411 -11.37 3.30 23.89
CA PHE A 411 -10.47 4.26 23.28
C PHE A 411 -11.13 5.64 23.13
N LYS A 412 -10.42 6.66 23.59
CA LYS A 412 -10.77 8.06 23.37
C LYS A 412 -9.53 8.80 22.86
N PRO A 413 -9.63 9.70 21.85
CA PRO A 413 -8.49 10.45 21.35
C PRO A 413 -7.68 11.15 22.45
N GLU A 414 -8.36 11.69 23.47
CA GLU A 414 -7.75 12.38 24.60
C GLU A 414 -6.81 11.50 25.43
N ASN A 415 -6.88 10.17 25.30
CA ASN A 415 -5.97 9.23 25.95
C ASN A 415 -4.55 9.33 25.37
N ILE A 416 -4.39 9.74 24.11
CA ILE A 416 -3.10 9.88 23.45
C ILE A 416 -2.72 11.36 23.20
N SER A 417 -3.55 12.32 23.62
CA SER A 417 -3.25 13.76 23.53
C SER A 417 -2.62 14.32 24.82
N GLN A 418 -2.46 13.50 25.87
CA GLN A 418 -1.91 13.90 27.19
C GLN A 418 -0.39 14.04 27.22
N TRP A 419 0.22 14.44 26.10
CA TRP A 419 1.65 14.51 25.96
C TRP A 419 2.15 15.96 25.93
N LYS A 420 3.19 16.25 26.71
CA LYS A 420 3.99 17.49 26.60
C LYS A 420 5.46 17.15 26.39
N THR A 421 6.23 18.13 25.89
CA THR A 421 7.67 17.97 25.68
C THR A 421 8.38 17.94 27.04
N GLY A 422 9.23 16.92 27.25
CA GLY A 422 10.07 16.84 28.45
C GLY A 422 11.15 17.92 28.45
N LYS A 423 11.90 18.06 29.55
CA LYS A 423 12.98 19.07 29.66
C LYS A 423 14.21 18.73 28.81
N LYS A 424 14.42 17.46 28.48
CA LYS A 424 15.55 16.99 27.68
C LYS A 424 15.32 17.24 26.20
N SER A 425 16.39 17.61 25.51
CA SER A 425 16.36 17.83 24.08
C SER A 425 16.57 16.51 23.35
N ILE A 426 15.51 16.00 22.72
CA ILE A 426 15.56 14.79 21.86
C ILE A 426 16.69 14.89 20.83
N LEU A 427 16.89 16.09 20.25
CA LEU A 427 17.95 16.33 19.28
C LEU A 427 19.36 16.13 19.86
N LYS A 428 19.60 16.56 21.11
CA LYS A 428 20.90 16.35 21.77
C LYS A 428 21.13 14.87 22.05
N ASP A 429 20.09 14.18 22.52
CA ASP A 429 20.18 12.76 22.88
C ASP A 429 20.41 11.90 21.63
N LEU A 430 19.72 12.16 20.51
CA LEU A 430 19.97 11.49 19.22
C LEU A 430 21.39 11.70 18.70
N LYS A 431 21.93 12.91 18.84
CA LYS A 431 23.31 13.19 18.43
C LYS A 431 24.32 12.39 19.25
N GLN A 432 24.05 12.17 20.54
CA GLN A 432 24.91 11.36 21.40
C GLN A 432 24.86 9.87 21.03
N THR A 433 23.71 9.37 20.58
CA THR A 433 23.56 7.98 20.12
C THR A 433 24.01 7.77 18.67
N GLY A 434 24.33 8.84 17.93
CA GLY A 434 24.70 8.77 16.51
C GLY A 434 23.54 8.43 15.58
N MET A 435 22.30 8.56 16.05
CA MET A 435 21.09 8.22 15.29
C MET A 435 20.62 9.40 14.45
N ALA A 436 20.24 9.13 13.20
CA ALA A 436 19.72 10.16 12.29
C ALA A 436 18.27 10.57 12.62
N ARG A 437 17.49 9.66 13.21
CA ARG A 437 16.07 9.86 13.56
C ARG A 437 15.68 8.99 14.77
N PRO A 438 14.62 9.34 15.52
CA PRO A 438 14.06 8.47 16.55
C PRO A 438 13.58 7.13 15.97
N ASP A 439 13.82 6.05 16.71
CA ASP A 439 13.19 4.74 16.50
C ASP A 439 12.39 4.32 17.75
N TYR A 440 11.79 3.12 17.73
CA TYR A 440 10.97 2.65 18.84
C TYR A 440 11.78 2.50 20.13
N ALA A 441 12.97 1.89 20.05
CA ALA A 441 13.82 1.66 21.20
C ALA A 441 14.25 2.98 21.85
N PHE A 442 14.65 3.97 21.05
CA PHE A 442 14.98 5.31 21.51
C PHE A 442 13.78 5.98 22.18
N CYS A 443 12.61 6.01 21.53
CA CYS A 443 11.40 6.61 22.11
C CYS A 443 11.01 5.96 23.45
N LEU A 444 11.16 4.63 23.58
CA LEU A 444 10.85 3.91 24.82
C LEU A 444 11.91 4.15 25.91
N ASP A 445 13.19 4.23 25.56
CA ASP A 445 14.27 4.47 26.52
C ASP A 445 14.16 5.87 27.14
N THR A 446 13.78 6.90 26.35
CA THR A 446 13.59 8.28 26.85
C THR A 446 12.54 8.42 27.97
N ILE A 447 11.63 7.46 28.09
CA ILE A 447 10.58 7.44 29.12
C ILE A 447 10.74 6.29 30.11
N SER A 448 11.89 5.59 30.10
CA SER A 448 12.13 4.45 31.01
C SER A 448 12.37 4.87 32.45
N ASN A 449 12.82 6.11 32.69
CA ASN A 449 12.91 6.67 34.02
C ASN A 449 11.55 7.23 34.45
N ALA A 450 11.03 6.78 35.59
CA ALA A 450 9.72 7.20 36.11
C ALA A 450 9.61 8.72 36.33
N GLY A 451 10.68 9.38 36.78
CA GLY A 451 10.72 10.83 36.93
C GLY A 451 10.60 11.54 35.58
N GLU A 452 11.34 11.07 34.58
CA GLU A 452 11.32 11.66 33.22
C GLU A 452 9.96 11.44 32.53
N ALA A 453 9.36 10.27 32.68
CA ALA A 453 8.01 10.01 32.15
C ALA A 453 6.94 10.91 32.76
N LEU A 454 6.97 11.14 34.08
CA LEU A 454 6.05 12.07 34.74
C LEU A 454 6.15 13.50 34.16
N GLU A 455 7.35 13.91 33.71
CA GLU A 455 7.53 15.21 33.05
C GLU A 455 6.90 15.27 31.65
N THR A 456 6.59 14.14 31.03
CA THR A 456 5.96 14.10 29.70
C THR A 456 4.42 14.12 29.73
N ILE A 457 3.81 14.00 30.92
CA ILE A 457 2.36 13.99 31.09
C ILE A 457 1.83 15.43 31.18
N LEU A 458 0.82 15.72 30.35
CA LEU A 458 0.05 16.95 30.44
C LEU A 458 -1.10 16.78 31.43
N THR A 459 -1.01 17.41 32.60
CA THR A 459 -2.04 17.37 33.65
C THR A 459 -3.26 18.21 33.26
N LYS A 460 -4.47 17.76 33.65
CA LYS A 460 -5.72 18.52 33.41
C LYS A 460 -5.62 19.94 33.97
N GLY A 461 -5.96 20.93 33.16
CA GLY A 461 -5.91 22.36 33.52
C GLY A 461 -4.54 23.02 33.37
N ALA A 462 -3.49 22.28 32.96
CA ALA A 462 -2.22 22.88 32.60
C ALA A 462 -2.33 23.69 31.29
N GLU A 463 -1.47 24.69 31.14
CA GLU A 463 -1.32 25.42 29.89
C GLU A 463 -0.97 24.46 28.75
N LYS A 464 -1.49 24.73 27.55
CA LYS A 464 -1.16 23.95 26.37
C LYS A 464 0.35 24.01 26.12
N PRO A 465 1.00 22.87 25.86
CA PRO A 465 2.43 22.86 25.58
C PRO A 465 2.73 23.66 24.31
N ALA A 466 3.94 24.19 24.23
CA ALA A 466 4.45 24.78 23.00
C ALA A 466 4.41 23.74 21.86
N PRO A 467 4.06 24.15 20.63
CA PRO A 467 4.01 23.25 19.49
C PRO A 467 5.41 22.70 19.18
N LEU A 468 5.48 21.46 18.68
CA LEU A 468 6.72 20.80 18.28
C LEU A 468 7.31 21.52 17.06
N GLY A 469 8.54 22.01 17.20
CA GLY A 469 9.17 22.90 16.23
C GLY A 469 10.00 22.21 15.15
N THR A 470 10.45 20.98 15.42
CA THR A 470 11.35 20.24 14.53
C THR A 470 10.75 18.92 14.05
N LEU A 471 11.17 18.46 12.87
CA LEU A 471 10.75 17.18 12.31
C LEU A 471 11.08 16.00 13.25
N ILE A 472 12.23 16.04 13.92
CA ILE A 472 12.68 15.02 14.86
C ILE A 472 11.74 14.92 16.08
N GLU A 473 11.30 16.05 16.61
CA GLU A 473 10.34 16.09 17.72
C GLU A 473 8.98 15.53 17.30
N VAL A 474 8.51 15.88 16.09
CA VAL A 474 7.27 15.36 15.52
C VAL A 474 7.36 13.84 15.31
N GLN A 475 8.45 13.34 14.75
CA GLN A 475 8.70 11.90 14.57
C GLN A 475 8.73 11.17 15.91
N GLY A 476 9.44 11.72 16.91
CA GLY A 476 9.49 11.13 18.25
C GLY A 476 8.12 11.06 18.91
N ARG A 477 7.35 12.16 18.87
CA ARG A 477 5.98 12.22 19.41
C ARG A 477 5.06 11.23 18.70
N HIS A 478 5.14 11.16 17.37
CA HIS A 478 4.34 10.27 16.55
C HIS A 478 4.58 8.79 16.90
N LEU A 479 5.84 8.36 17.00
CA LEU A 479 6.18 7.00 17.40
C LEU A 479 5.70 6.69 18.83
N THR A 480 5.89 7.62 19.76
CA THR A 480 5.44 7.48 21.15
C THR A 480 3.92 7.35 21.26
N LYS A 481 3.14 8.17 20.53
CA LYS A 481 1.68 8.04 20.48
C LYS A 481 1.24 6.70 19.88
N LEU A 482 1.91 6.26 18.80
CA LEU A 482 1.64 4.95 18.19
C LEU A 482 1.93 3.79 19.16
N LEU A 483 3.07 3.84 19.86
CA LEU A 483 3.47 2.86 20.87
C LEU A 483 2.46 2.79 22.03
N GLN A 484 1.99 3.93 22.53
CA GLN A 484 0.95 3.98 23.55
C GLN A 484 -0.37 3.37 23.05
N LEU A 485 -0.79 3.72 21.83
CA LEU A 485 -2.02 3.22 21.24
C LEU A 485 -2.01 1.70 21.02
N ARG A 486 -0.83 1.12 20.77
CA ARG A 486 -0.64 -0.33 20.67
C ARG A 486 -0.31 -1.02 22.00
N GLY A 487 -0.23 -0.26 23.10
CA GLY A 487 -0.03 -0.79 24.45
C GLY A 487 1.42 -1.15 24.80
N PHE A 488 2.39 -0.58 24.08
CA PHE A 488 3.82 -0.65 24.42
C PHE A 488 4.20 0.41 25.46
N ILE A 489 3.38 1.45 25.60
CA ILE A 489 3.47 2.47 26.64
C ILE A 489 2.14 2.49 27.39
N ASP A 490 2.18 2.59 28.71
CA ASP A 490 0.99 2.67 29.56
C ASP A 490 0.50 4.12 29.75
N PHE A 491 -0.59 4.30 30.50
CA PHE A 491 -1.16 5.62 30.80
C PHE A 491 -0.29 6.48 31.72
N THR A 492 0.73 5.90 32.37
CA THR A 492 1.71 6.62 33.18
C THR A 492 2.93 7.05 32.38
N HIS A 493 2.86 6.91 31.04
CA HIS A 493 3.96 7.17 30.11
C HIS A 493 5.20 6.33 30.42
N GLN A 494 5.01 5.13 30.98
CA GLN A 494 6.07 4.17 31.20
C GLN A 494 6.02 3.06 30.13
N PRO A 495 7.17 2.50 29.72
CA PRO A 495 7.18 1.32 28.89
C PRO A 495 6.47 0.15 29.58
N SER A 496 5.50 -0.45 28.91
CA SER A 496 4.85 -1.69 29.36
C SER A 496 5.83 -2.87 29.29
N ALA A 497 5.42 -4.08 29.67
CA ALA A 497 6.24 -5.27 29.47
C ALA A 497 6.70 -5.44 27.99
N TYR A 498 5.83 -5.10 27.05
CA TYR A 498 6.13 -5.11 25.62
C TYR A 498 7.08 -3.96 25.22
N GLY A 499 6.94 -2.78 25.83
CA GLY A 499 7.87 -1.66 25.62
C GLY A 499 9.27 -1.96 26.15
N LYS A 500 9.39 -2.41 27.40
CA LYS A 500 10.67 -2.77 28.05
C LYS A 500 11.42 -3.83 27.26
N CYS A 501 10.70 -4.84 26.78
CA CYS A 501 11.23 -5.91 25.93
C CYS A 501 11.96 -5.37 24.68
N ILE A 502 11.43 -4.36 23.98
CA ILE A 502 12.11 -3.75 22.83
C ILE A 502 13.43 -3.11 23.26
N ILE A 503 13.42 -2.34 24.34
CA ILE A 503 14.61 -1.66 24.88
C ILE A 503 15.70 -2.69 25.22
N ASP A 504 15.33 -3.70 26.01
CA ASP A 504 16.27 -4.72 26.50
C ASP A 504 16.86 -5.52 25.33
N THR A 505 16.03 -5.84 24.33
CA THR A 505 16.46 -6.57 23.13
C THR A 505 17.49 -5.77 22.33
N PHE A 506 17.25 -4.48 22.06
CA PHE A 506 18.20 -3.67 21.28
C PHE A 506 19.44 -3.22 22.07
N LYS A 507 19.40 -3.28 23.41
CA LYS A 507 20.60 -3.18 24.25
C LYS A 507 21.51 -4.41 24.10
N ILE A 508 20.94 -5.59 23.86
CA ILE A 508 21.68 -6.82 23.56
C ILE A 508 22.18 -6.81 22.10
N HIS A 509 21.30 -6.43 21.18
CA HIS A 509 21.54 -6.48 19.73
C HIS A 509 21.87 -5.10 19.13
N THR A 510 22.93 -4.46 19.62
CA THR A 510 23.30 -3.07 19.26
C THR A 510 23.68 -2.87 17.78
N THR A 511 24.03 -3.95 17.07
CA THR A 511 24.39 -3.94 15.65
C THR A 511 23.24 -4.37 14.74
N ALA A 512 22.04 -4.63 15.29
CA ALA A 512 20.88 -4.98 14.49
C ALA A 512 20.55 -3.88 13.49
N PRO A 513 20.27 -4.22 12.22
CA PRO A 513 19.95 -3.23 11.20
C PRO A 513 18.62 -2.54 11.51
N TYR A 514 18.42 -1.32 11.03
CA TYR A 514 17.19 -0.55 11.26
C TYR A 514 15.90 -1.31 10.85
N GLU A 515 15.97 -2.14 9.80
CA GLU A 515 14.85 -3.00 9.37
C GLU A 515 14.35 -3.96 10.47
N SER A 516 15.21 -4.32 11.43
CA SER A 516 14.83 -5.13 12.59
C SER A 516 13.91 -4.40 13.56
N GLN A 517 13.88 -3.07 13.58
CA GLN A 517 12.98 -2.28 14.44
C GLN A 517 11.51 -2.52 14.06
N ASP A 518 11.15 -2.27 12.80
CA ASP A 518 9.80 -2.50 12.28
C ASP A 518 9.45 -4.00 12.33
N ALA A 519 10.39 -4.87 11.97
CA ALA A 519 10.15 -6.32 11.98
C ALA A 519 9.93 -6.87 13.40
N LEU A 520 10.66 -6.40 14.42
CA LEU A 520 10.43 -6.79 15.81
C LEU A 520 9.09 -6.26 16.32
N PHE A 521 8.72 -5.03 15.98
CA PHE A 521 7.41 -4.49 16.33
C PHE A 521 6.27 -5.35 15.76
N LEU A 522 6.36 -5.74 14.48
CA LEU A 522 5.41 -6.66 13.85
C LEU A 522 5.40 -8.04 14.52
N ALA A 523 6.58 -8.59 14.84
CA ALA A 523 6.69 -9.87 15.54
C ALA A 523 5.98 -9.84 16.90
N LEU A 524 6.15 -8.75 17.67
CA LEU A 524 5.54 -8.57 18.98
C LEU A 524 4.02 -8.40 18.92
N GLU A 525 3.51 -7.67 17.93
CA GLU A 525 2.06 -7.59 17.68
C GLU A 525 1.47 -8.96 17.31
N LEU A 526 2.19 -9.79 16.54
CA LEU A 526 1.76 -11.15 16.19
C LEU A 526 1.88 -12.13 17.36
N VAL A 527 2.86 -11.95 18.26
CA VAL A 527 2.97 -12.70 19.52
C VAL A 527 1.79 -12.37 20.43
N LYS A 528 1.45 -11.08 20.56
CA LYS A 528 0.29 -10.60 21.33
C LYS A 528 -1.03 -11.16 20.79
N ALA A 529 -1.15 -11.34 19.48
CA ALA A 529 -2.31 -11.94 18.82
C ALA A 529 -2.29 -13.48 18.79
N GLU A 530 -1.25 -14.14 19.33
CA GLU A 530 -1.00 -15.59 19.21
C GLU A 530 -0.99 -16.13 17.76
N LEU A 531 -0.47 -15.33 16.81
CA LEU A 531 -0.37 -15.69 15.39
C LEU A 531 1.05 -16.06 14.95
N LEU A 532 2.07 -15.57 15.66
CA LEU A 532 3.46 -16.02 15.50
C LEU A 532 3.73 -17.19 16.46
N THR A 533 3.35 -18.39 16.04
CA THR A 533 3.43 -19.62 16.85
C THR A 533 4.06 -20.77 16.07
N SER A 534 4.42 -21.85 16.77
CA SER A 534 4.88 -23.10 16.15
C SER A 534 3.72 -23.98 15.66
N ARG A 535 2.47 -23.56 15.89
CA ARG A 535 1.24 -24.33 15.60
C ARG A 535 0.86 -24.23 14.11
N PRO A 536 0.35 -25.31 13.50
CA PRO A 536 -0.22 -25.22 12.15
C PRO A 536 -1.49 -24.36 12.17
N TYR A 537 -1.80 -23.73 11.04
CA TYR A 537 -3.09 -23.04 10.87
C TYR A 537 -4.20 -24.04 10.50
N SER A 538 -5.46 -23.58 10.60
CA SER A 538 -6.63 -24.44 10.45
C SER A 538 -6.78 -25.08 9.06
N HIS A 539 -6.12 -24.51 8.05
CA HIS A 539 -6.10 -25.05 6.70
C HIS A 539 -4.69 -25.57 6.38
N ASN A 540 -4.60 -26.82 5.95
CA ASN A 540 -3.34 -27.45 5.61
C ASN A 540 -3.09 -27.34 4.10
N TYR A 541 -2.09 -26.54 3.71
CA TYR A 541 -1.70 -26.40 2.31
C TYR A 541 -0.69 -27.47 1.85
N THR A 542 -0.07 -28.18 2.79
CA THR A 542 0.97 -29.19 2.52
C THR A 542 0.36 -30.59 2.50
N LYS A 543 0.35 -31.24 1.32
CA LYS A 543 -0.25 -32.58 1.13
C LYS A 543 0.54 -33.71 1.80
N LYS A 544 1.87 -33.60 1.87
CA LYS A 544 2.77 -34.56 2.54
C LYS A 544 3.83 -33.81 3.33
N ALA A 545 4.00 -34.16 4.61
CA ALA A 545 5.05 -33.57 5.43
C ALA A 545 6.44 -33.92 4.86
N VAL A 546 7.33 -32.93 4.78
CA VAL A 546 8.72 -33.13 4.36
C VAL A 546 9.51 -33.91 5.41
N LEU A 547 9.23 -33.65 6.70
CA LEU A 547 9.87 -34.29 7.84
C LEU A 547 8.83 -35.07 8.65
N GLU A 548 9.20 -36.26 9.11
CA GLU A 548 8.39 -37.06 10.05
C GLU A 548 8.51 -36.55 11.49
N ASN A 549 9.62 -35.88 11.81
CA ASN A 549 9.91 -35.36 13.14
C ASN A 549 9.06 -34.12 13.46
N GLN A 550 8.13 -34.27 14.41
CA GLN A 550 7.23 -33.18 14.83
C GLN A 550 7.96 -32.02 15.52
N THR A 551 8.99 -32.29 16.32
CA THR A 551 9.79 -31.25 16.99
C THR A 551 10.51 -30.37 15.97
N ALA A 552 11.16 -30.99 14.98
CA ALA A 552 11.80 -30.27 13.87
C ALA A 552 10.77 -29.45 13.07
N THR A 553 9.64 -30.04 12.73
CA THR A 553 8.57 -29.38 11.96
C THR A 553 8.02 -28.14 12.68
N LYS A 554 7.80 -28.23 13.99
CA LYS A 554 7.35 -27.10 14.82
C LYS A 554 8.38 -25.98 14.87
N ALA A 555 9.66 -26.33 15.10
CA ALA A 555 10.74 -25.36 15.17
C ALA A 555 10.94 -24.65 13.82
N ILE A 556 11.02 -25.39 12.72
CA ILE A 556 11.14 -24.83 11.36
C ILE A 556 9.99 -23.87 11.06
N ARG A 557 8.75 -24.25 11.39
CA ARG A 557 7.58 -23.39 11.16
C ARG A 557 7.72 -22.04 11.87
N LEU A 558 8.13 -22.04 13.13
CA LEU A 558 8.25 -20.82 13.92
C LEU A 558 9.42 -19.94 13.45
N VAL A 559 10.58 -20.53 13.18
CA VAL A 559 11.78 -19.82 12.71
C VAL A 559 11.53 -19.20 11.32
N THR A 560 10.91 -19.95 10.41
CA THR A 560 10.67 -19.49 9.02
C THR A 560 9.58 -18.41 8.94
N ARG A 561 8.53 -18.50 9.78
CA ARG A 561 7.57 -17.39 9.97
C ARG A 561 8.28 -16.14 10.45
N THR A 562 9.16 -16.26 11.45
CA THR A 562 9.93 -15.12 11.97
C THR A 562 10.83 -14.51 10.90
N ALA A 563 11.58 -15.34 10.17
CA ALA A 563 12.46 -14.87 9.09
C ALA A 563 11.68 -14.19 7.94
N SER A 564 10.41 -14.59 7.71
CA SER A 564 9.54 -13.97 6.69
C SER A 564 9.07 -12.55 7.02
N LEU A 565 9.36 -12.04 8.23
CA LEU A 565 9.11 -10.65 8.59
C LEU A 565 10.20 -9.70 8.04
N LEU A 566 11.30 -10.25 7.53
CA LEU A 566 12.36 -9.53 6.84
C LEU A 566 12.34 -9.82 5.34
N SER A 567 12.71 -8.81 4.56
CA SER A 567 12.86 -8.98 3.12
C SER A 567 14.22 -9.58 2.77
N ALA A 568 14.20 -10.56 1.87
CA ALA A 568 15.42 -10.96 1.17
C ALA A 568 15.94 -9.79 0.32
N ARG A 569 17.26 -9.60 0.26
CA ARG A 569 17.85 -8.51 -0.52
C ARG A 569 18.06 -8.95 -1.97
N PHE A 570 17.54 -8.16 -2.91
CA PHE A 570 17.63 -8.42 -4.34
C PHE A 570 18.46 -7.36 -5.05
N LYS A 571 19.18 -7.78 -6.10
CA LYS A 571 19.83 -6.89 -7.05
C LYS A 571 18.82 -6.19 -7.96
N GLY A 572 17.55 -6.58 -8.02
CA GLY A 572 16.53 -5.91 -8.83
C GLY A 572 16.72 -6.00 -10.35
N VAL A 573 17.52 -6.95 -10.85
CA VAL A 573 17.75 -7.19 -12.29
C VAL A 573 17.05 -8.45 -12.79
N LYS A 574 16.95 -9.47 -11.94
CA LYS A 574 16.25 -10.73 -12.21
C LYS A 574 15.26 -10.99 -11.10
N SER A 575 14.21 -11.76 -11.40
CA SER A 575 13.18 -12.15 -10.43
C SER A 575 13.56 -13.43 -9.68
N TRP A 576 12.89 -13.66 -8.55
CA TRP A 576 12.87 -14.98 -7.93
C TRP A 576 12.23 -16.01 -8.87
N ALA A 577 12.82 -17.21 -8.95
CA ALA A 577 12.29 -18.34 -9.71
C ALA A 577 12.47 -19.68 -8.94
N GLY A 578 12.69 -19.59 -7.63
CA GLY A 578 12.99 -20.74 -6.78
C GLY A 578 11.73 -21.37 -6.14
N PRO A 579 11.94 -22.19 -5.10
CA PRO A 579 10.86 -22.83 -4.33
C PRO A 579 9.81 -21.83 -3.82
N LEU A 580 8.61 -22.36 -3.58
CA LEU A 580 7.45 -21.62 -3.08
C LEU A 580 6.86 -22.31 -1.85
N SER A 581 6.25 -21.52 -0.97
CA SER A 581 5.55 -22.05 0.22
C SER A 581 4.22 -21.34 0.42
N ARG A 582 3.12 -22.05 0.15
CA ARG A 582 1.76 -21.55 0.39
C ARG A 582 1.48 -21.34 1.88
N ASP A 583 2.09 -22.14 2.76
CA ASP A 583 2.02 -21.97 4.22
C ASP A 583 2.65 -20.64 4.66
N LEU A 584 3.84 -20.31 4.13
CA LEU A 584 4.45 -19.00 4.39
C LEU A 584 3.67 -17.86 3.73
N LEU A 585 3.06 -18.07 2.55
CA LEU A 585 2.19 -17.06 1.94
C LEU A 585 0.92 -16.81 2.77
N ALA A 586 0.39 -17.83 3.45
CA ALA A 586 -0.71 -17.67 4.38
C ALA A 586 -0.30 -16.83 5.60
N PHE A 587 0.90 -17.06 6.15
CA PHE A 587 1.47 -16.18 7.18
C PHE A 587 1.70 -14.76 6.65
N ASN A 588 2.25 -14.61 5.43
CA ASN A 588 2.45 -13.32 4.78
C ASN A 588 1.15 -12.51 4.67
N SER A 589 0.03 -13.17 4.41
CA SER A 589 -1.29 -12.52 4.33
C SER A 589 -1.71 -11.89 5.68
N ILE A 590 -1.39 -12.55 6.80
CA ILE A 590 -1.59 -12.00 8.15
C ILE A 590 -0.65 -10.79 8.37
N THR A 591 0.63 -10.93 8.02
CA THR A 591 1.61 -9.85 8.19
C THR A 591 1.27 -8.63 7.35
N LYS A 592 0.74 -8.83 6.14
CA LYS A 592 0.31 -7.79 5.22
C LYS A 592 -0.85 -6.98 5.79
N VAL A 593 -1.91 -7.65 6.27
CA VAL A 593 -3.06 -6.92 6.83
C VAL A 593 -2.69 -6.17 8.11
N LEU A 594 -1.81 -6.74 8.95
CA LEU A 594 -1.28 -6.06 10.12
C LEU A 594 -0.48 -4.81 9.73
N THR A 595 0.47 -4.95 8.81
CA THR A 595 1.33 -3.85 8.33
C THR A 595 0.50 -2.71 7.75
N ARG A 596 -0.49 -3.02 6.91
CA ARG A 596 -1.43 -2.04 6.34
C ARG A 596 -2.27 -1.35 7.42
N GLY A 597 -2.78 -2.11 8.39
CA GLY A 597 -3.54 -1.55 9.51
C GLY A 597 -2.71 -0.57 10.34
N LEU A 598 -1.47 -0.96 10.68
CA LEU A 598 -0.53 -0.13 11.43
C LEU A 598 -0.13 1.11 10.65
N ARG A 599 0.06 1.01 9.32
CA ARG A 599 0.31 2.16 8.45
C ARG A 599 -0.84 3.17 8.51
N HIS A 600 -2.08 2.72 8.31
CA HIS A 600 -3.24 3.62 8.38
C HIS A 600 -3.43 4.24 9.78
N LEU A 601 -3.19 3.47 10.84
CA LEU A 601 -3.21 3.98 12.21
C LEU A 601 -2.13 5.06 12.42
N SER A 602 -0.93 4.81 11.91
CA SER A 602 0.21 5.74 11.96
C SER A 602 -0.10 7.07 11.24
N GLU A 603 -0.74 7.01 10.09
CA GLU A 603 -1.20 8.20 9.35
C GLU A 603 -2.29 8.97 10.10
N ALA A 604 -3.23 8.26 10.72
CA ALA A 604 -4.30 8.89 11.50
C ALA A 604 -3.78 9.58 12.77
N VAL A 605 -2.79 8.98 13.46
CA VAL A 605 -2.10 9.62 14.59
C VAL A 605 -1.43 10.92 14.16
N LEU A 606 -0.74 10.89 13.01
CA LEU A 606 -0.05 12.07 12.52
C LEU A 606 -1.03 13.17 12.10
N LEU A 607 -2.12 12.82 11.41
CA LEU A 607 -3.18 13.77 11.08
C LEU A 607 -3.82 14.37 12.34
N GLU A 608 -4.07 13.55 13.37
CA GLU A 608 -4.60 14.01 14.65
C GLU A 608 -3.69 15.06 15.31
N MET A 609 -2.37 14.80 15.35
CA MET A 609 -1.37 15.75 15.87
C MET A 609 -1.37 17.08 15.10
N LEU A 610 -1.45 17.01 13.77
CA LEU A 610 -1.40 18.17 12.89
C LEU A 610 -2.66 19.02 13.02
N LEU A 611 -3.84 18.41 12.96
CA LEU A 611 -5.12 19.11 13.13
C LEU A 611 -5.33 19.62 14.56
N GLY A 612 -4.75 18.93 15.56
CA GLY A 612 -4.74 19.36 16.96
C GLY A 612 -3.81 20.53 17.27
N ASN A 613 -3.06 21.04 16.28
CA ASN A 613 -2.05 22.09 16.42
C ASN A 613 -0.93 21.73 17.42
N GLU A 614 -0.57 20.44 17.53
CA GLU A 614 0.58 20.02 18.34
C GLU A 614 1.92 20.36 17.67
N CYS A 615 1.92 20.72 16.39
CA CYS A 615 3.11 20.96 15.59
C CYS A 615 3.16 22.39 15.07
N GLN A 616 4.35 22.95 14.99
CA GLN A 616 4.61 24.21 14.29
C GLN A 616 4.73 23.90 12.79
N LYS A 617 3.66 24.14 12.02
CA LYS A 617 3.48 23.59 10.66
C LYS A 617 4.40 24.25 9.62
N ASP A 618 4.70 25.52 9.79
CA ASP A 618 5.52 26.36 8.90
C ASP A 618 6.99 25.92 8.80
N THR A 619 7.47 25.14 9.78
CA THR A 619 8.87 24.69 9.83
C THR A 619 9.06 23.26 9.31
N LEU A 620 7.98 22.55 8.94
CA LEU A 620 8.03 21.12 8.65
C LEU A 620 8.12 20.81 7.15
N ASP A 621 9.03 19.91 6.79
CA ASP A 621 9.01 19.24 5.48
C ASP A 621 8.05 18.03 5.55
N PHE A 622 6.81 18.24 5.12
CA PHE A 622 5.79 17.17 5.07
C PHE A 622 6.12 16.02 4.12
N THR A 623 6.96 16.26 3.12
CA THR A 623 7.40 15.20 2.21
C THR A 623 8.42 14.30 2.89
N GLU A 624 9.35 14.89 3.64
CA GLU A 624 10.28 14.10 4.46
C GLU A 624 9.53 13.33 5.55
N LEU A 625 8.55 13.96 6.20
CA LEU A 625 7.69 13.32 7.18
C LEU A 625 6.97 12.10 6.57
N ALA A 626 6.33 12.26 5.40
CA ALA A 626 5.65 11.19 4.67
C ALA A 626 6.59 10.03 4.29
N ALA A 627 7.80 10.36 3.82
CA ALA A 627 8.83 9.39 3.45
C ALA A 627 9.41 8.67 4.67
N SER A 628 9.44 9.31 5.84
CA SER A 628 10.06 8.74 7.04
C SER A 628 9.17 7.76 7.82
N MET A 629 7.86 7.77 7.60
CA MET A 629 6.89 6.93 8.32
C MET A 629 7.20 5.42 8.26
N PRO A 630 6.91 4.67 9.34
CA PRO A 630 7.11 3.22 9.38
C PRO A 630 6.13 2.46 8.47
N PHE A 631 6.35 1.15 8.31
CA PHE A 631 5.45 0.25 7.58
C PHE A 631 5.25 0.61 6.10
N ALA A 632 6.29 1.17 5.47
CA ALA A 632 6.25 1.54 4.04
C ALA A 632 6.42 0.35 3.08
N TYR A 633 6.85 -0.80 3.58
CA TYR A 633 7.21 -1.97 2.77
C TYR A 633 6.57 -3.24 3.30
N GLU A 634 6.24 -4.14 2.37
CA GLU A 634 5.76 -5.48 2.67
C GLU A 634 6.85 -6.51 2.30
N PRO A 635 7.36 -7.30 3.26
CA PRO A 635 8.33 -8.34 2.98
C PRO A 635 7.71 -9.48 2.16
N SER A 636 8.51 -10.08 1.28
CA SER A 636 8.15 -11.34 0.61
C SER A 636 8.51 -12.54 1.48
N THR A 637 7.98 -13.72 1.14
CA THR A 637 8.28 -14.97 1.87
C THR A 637 9.67 -15.54 1.60
N VAL A 638 10.46 -14.93 0.69
CA VAL A 638 11.70 -15.53 0.16
C VAL A 638 12.73 -15.83 1.25
N LEU A 639 12.95 -14.91 2.19
CA LEU A 639 13.91 -15.15 3.27
C LEU A 639 13.46 -16.31 4.17
N GLY A 640 12.16 -16.41 4.46
CA GLY A 640 11.58 -17.55 5.16
C GLY A 640 11.71 -18.86 4.38
N ILE A 641 11.57 -18.82 3.05
CA ILE A 641 11.77 -19.98 2.16
C ILE A 641 13.24 -20.42 2.21
N LEU A 642 14.21 -19.51 2.10
CA LEU A 642 15.64 -19.86 2.19
C LEU A 642 15.97 -20.56 3.51
N VAL A 643 15.49 -20.01 4.64
CA VAL A 643 15.67 -20.61 5.96
C VAL A 643 14.96 -21.96 6.07
N LYS A 644 13.78 -22.11 5.45
CA LYS A 644 13.01 -23.36 5.42
C LYS A 644 13.78 -24.45 4.69
N GLU A 645 14.20 -24.18 3.46
CA GLU A 645 14.95 -25.11 2.61
C GLU A 645 16.23 -25.56 3.31
N TYR A 646 17.00 -24.62 3.86
CA TYR A 646 18.22 -24.93 4.62
C TYR A 646 17.96 -25.87 5.81
N LEU A 647 16.97 -25.57 6.65
CA LEU A 647 16.69 -26.37 7.84
C LEU A 647 16.10 -27.75 7.50
N GLU A 648 15.26 -27.85 6.47
CA GLU A 648 14.71 -29.12 6.00
C GLU A 648 15.81 -30.01 5.42
N ILE A 649 16.64 -29.48 4.51
CA ILE A 649 17.77 -30.19 3.90
C ILE A 649 18.77 -30.63 4.96
N LEU A 650 19.20 -29.72 5.85
CA LEU A 650 20.14 -30.05 6.91
C LEU A 650 19.63 -31.18 7.81
N THR A 651 18.33 -31.18 8.10
CA THR A 651 17.70 -32.22 8.93
C THR A 651 17.62 -33.56 8.20
N LEU A 652 17.27 -33.56 6.91
CA LEU A 652 17.23 -34.77 6.08
C LEU A 652 18.62 -35.40 5.94
N ASN A 653 19.64 -34.58 5.65
CA ASN A 653 21.03 -35.05 5.55
C ASN A 653 21.53 -35.63 6.87
N ALA A 654 21.22 -34.98 7.99
CA ALA A 654 21.60 -35.47 9.31
C ALA A 654 20.94 -36.82 9.63
N ASN A 655 19.67 -37.00 9.29
CA ASN A 655 18.98 -38.28 9.48
C ASN A 655 19.61 -39.41 8.66
N ALA A 656 20.12 -39.11 7.46
CA ALA A 656 20.84 -40.07 6.63
C ALA A 656 22.28 -40.33 7.11
N ASN A 657 22.92 -39.36 7.76
CA ASN A 657 24.35 -39.37 8.09
C ASN A 657 24.62 -39.44 9.61
N ASN A 658 24.00 -40.38 10.33
CA ASN A 658 24.22 -40.61 11.77
C ASN A 658 24.12 -39.33 12.63
N ASN A 659 23.16 -38.44 12.34
CA ASN A 659 22.94 -37.15 13.00
C ASN A 659 24.07 -36.13 12.87
N LYS A 660 25.03 -36.30 11.95
CA LYS A 660 26.06 -35.29 11.67
C LYS A 660 25.46 -34.13 10.86
N LEU A 661 25.57 -32.91 11.39
CA LEU A 661 25.11 -31.68 10.72
C LEU A 661 26.23 -31.14 9.82
N ASP A 662 26.06 -31.24 8.51
CA ASP A 662 26.95 -30.62 7.52
C ASP A 662 26.28 -29.36 6.94
N LYS A 663 26.65 -28.20 7.48
CA LYS A 663 26.00 -26.92 7.15
C LYS A 663 26.42 -26.42 5.77
N ASP A 664 27.69 -26.58 5.40
CA ASP A 664 28.20 -26.12 4.11
C ASP A 664 27.60 -26.95 2.97
N GLN A 665 27.48 -28.28 3.16
CA GLN A 665 26.78 -29.14 2.20
C GLN A 665 25.30 -28.74 2.04
N ALA A 666 24.61 -28.44 3.15
CA ALA A 666 23.21 -28.01 3.10
C ALA A 666 23.05 -26.67 2.37
N ILE A 667 23.96 -25.71 2.57
CA ILE A 667 23.96 -24.42 1.84
C ILE A 667 24.14 -24.64 0.34
N GLN A 668 25.10 -25.49 -0.06
CA GLN A 668 25.32 -25.80 -1.47
C GLN A 668 24.06 -26.41 -2.12
N GLN A 669 23.38 -27.33 -1.43
CA GLN A 669 22.15 -27.93 -1.92
C GLN A 669 20.98 -26.92 -2.01
N VAL A 670 20.92 -25.94 -1.10
CA VAL A 670 19.97 -24.82 -1.22
C VAL A 670 20.27 -24.01 -2.48
N GLU A 671 21.54 -23.66 -2.73
CA GLU A 671 21.96 -22.91 -3.93
C GLU A 671 21.59 -23.65 -5.22
N GLU A 672 21.76 -24.97 -5.24
CA GLU A 672 21.34 -25.84 -6.35
C GLU A 672 19.81 -25.84 -6.51
N HIS A 673 19.05 -25.96 -5.42
CA HIS A 673 17.58 -26.04 -5.46
C HIS A 673 16.91 -24.73 -5.86
N ILE A 674 17.42 -23.57 -5.42
CA ILE A 674 16.85 -22.26 -5.82
C ILE A 674 17.20 -21.91 -7.27
N GLY A 675 18.23 -22.54 -7.83
CA GLY A 675 18.68 -22.39 -9.20
C GLY A 675 19.44 -21.09 -9.48
N ALA A 676 20.21 -21.09 -10.58
CA ALA A 676 21.11 -20.00 -10.96
C ALA A 676 20.39 -18.64 -11.18
N THR A 677 19.14 -18.66 -11.64
CA THR A 677 18.34 -17.43 -11.83
C THR A 677 18.09 -16.74 -10.48
N SER A 678 17.62 -17.48 -9.48
CA SER A 678 17.36 -16.94 -8.14
C SER A 678 18.66 -16.59 -7.42
N LEU A 679 19.70 -17.43 -7.53
CA LEU A 679 20.99 -17.14 -6.94
C LEU A 679 21.59 -15.83 -7.49
N SER A 680 21.48 -15.60 -8.80
CA SER A 680 21.97 -14.37 -9.43
C SER A 680 21.09 -13.14 -9.16
N SER A 681 19.84 -13.32 -8.70
CA SER A 681 18.94 -12.21 -8.35
C SER A 681 19.16 -11.69 -6.93
N LEU A 682 19.64 -12.51 -6.00
CA LEU A 682 19.98 -12.08 -4.65
C LEU A 682 21.17 -11.10 -4.63
N ALA A 683 21.08 -10.09 -3.76
CA ALA A 683 22.15 -9.14 -3.51
C ALA A 683 23.23 -9.70 -2.59
N ASN A 684 22.82 -10.51 -1.62
CA ASN A 684 23.68 -11.23 -0.71
C ASN A 684 23.81 -12.71 -1.15
N THR A 685 24.83 -13.39 -0.67
CA THR A 685 24.94 -14.86 -0.79
C THR A 685 23.85 -15.54 0.03
N VAL A 686 23.55 -16.81 -0.27
CA VAL A 686 22.58 -17.61 0.51
C VAL A 686 23.02 -17.69 1.98
N LYS A 687 24.32 -17.86 2.23
CA LYS A 687 24.90 -17.85 3.58
C LYS A 687 24.61 -16.57 4.35
N GLU A 688 24.84 -15.41 3.73
CA GLU A 688 24.58 -14.10 4.35
C GLU A 688 23.08 -13.86 4.61
N GLU A 689 22.20 -14.28 3.69
CA GLU A 689 20.75 -14.21 3.92
C GLU A 689 20.31 -15.11 5.09
N LEU A 690 20.82 -16.34 5.16
CA LEU A 690 20.56 -17.24 6.28
C LEU A 690 21.05 -16.65 7.60
N GLN A 691 22.25 -16.06 7.63
CA GLN A 691 22.79 -15.38 8.81
C GLN A 691 21.90 -14.21 9.24
N ARG A 692 21.38 -13.40 8.30
CA ARG A 692 20.41 -12.34 8.61
C ARG A 692 19.11 -12.91 9.21
N GLY A 693 18.58 -13.98 8.63
CA GLY A 693 17.38 -14.65 9.14
C GLY A 693 17.56 -15.19 10.56
N PHE A 694 18.68 -15.86 10.84
CA PHE A 694 18.98 -16.39 12.18
C PHE A 694 19.31 -15.30 13.20
N ALA A 695 20.00 -14.23 12.80
CA ALA A 695 20.25 -13.08 13.68
C ALA A 695 18.93 -12.44 14.12
N PHE A 696 17.98 -12.26 13.19
CA PHE A 696 16.67 -11.73 13.54
C PHE A 696 15.82 -12.71 14.37
N TRP A 697 15.96 -14.02 14.14
CA TRP A 697 15.38 -15.03 15.03
C TRP A 697 15.88 -14.88 16.48
N GLU A 698 17.17 -14.64 16.69
CA GLU A 698 17.75 -14.41 18.02
C GLU A 698 17.18 -13.14 18.68
N VAL A 699 17.05 -12.04 17.92
CA VAL A 699 16.38 -10.80 18.37
C VAL A 699 14.97 -11.11 18.90
N VAL A 700 14.17 -11.86 18.15
CA VAL A 700 12.80 -12.21 18.58
C VAL A 700 12.80 -13.18 19.76
N CYS A 701 13.72 -14.12 19.84
CA CYS A 701 13.84 -15.03 20.99
C CYS A 701 14.18 -14.30 22.29
N ASP A 702 15.10 -13.34 22.26
CA ASP A 702 15.45 -12.56 23.44
C ASP A 702 14.29 -11.66 23.88
N ALA A 703 13.55 -11.11 22.92
CA ALA A 703 12.32 -10.38 23.17
C ALA A 703 11.26 -11.25 23.87
N VAL A 704 10.99 -12.44 23.33
CA VAL A 704 10.04 -13.41 23.92
C VAL A 704 10.49 -13.87 25.30
N LYS A 705 11.79 -14.06 25.52
CA LYS A 705 12.35 -14.41 26.84
C LYS A 705 12.11 -13.30 27.85
N SER A 706 12.29 -12.04 27.46
CA SER A 706 11.97 -10.87 28.30
C SER A 706 10.47 -10.84 28.67
N LEU A 707 9.59 -11.11 27.69
CA LEU A 707 8.15 -11.17 27.93
C LEU A 707 7.76 -12.31 28.88
N ALA A 708 8.36 -13.49 28.70
CA ALA A 708 8.15 -14.65 29.55
C ALA A 708 8.56 -14.37 31.01
N ALA A 709 9.71 -13.71 31.22
CA ALA A 709 10.18 -13.33 32.54
C ALA A 709 9.21 -12.37 33.26
N SER A 710 8.50 -11.53 32.50
CA SER A 710 7.49 -10.60 33.00
C SER A 710 6.06 -11.16 33.06
N ASN A 711 5.85 -12.42 32.69
CA ASN A 711 4.52 -13.06 32.54
C ASN A 711 3.56 -12.32 31.58
N ALA A 712 4.09 -11.65 30.57
CA ALA A 712 3.30 -10.88 29.59
C ALA A 712 2.75 -11.73 28.43
N ILE A 713 3.15 -13.00 28.34
CA ILE A 713 2.71 -13.98 27.35
C ILE A 713 2.38 -15.31 28.05
N SER A 714 1.63 -16.18 27.37
CA SER A 714 1.31 -17.52 27.88
C SER A 714 2.58 -18.38 28.03
N LYS A 715 2.58 -19.26 29.04
CA LYS A 715 3.71 -20.17 29.32
C LYS A 715 3.93 -21.13 28.15
N GLU A 716 2.84 -21.54 27.53
CA GLU A 716 2.82 -22.41 26.36
C GLU A 716 3.54 -21.73 25.19
N LEU A 717 3.24 -20.46 24.89
CA LEU A 717 3.90 -19.73 23.82
C LEU A 717 5.39 -19.51 24.12
N ALA A 718 5.74 -19.14 25.36
CA ALA A 718 7.14 -19.02 25.78
C ALA A 718 7.91 -20.34 25.60
N GLN A 719 7.29 -21.47 25.94
CA GLN A 719 7.87 -22.80 25.77
C GLN A 719 8.08 -23.14 24.29
N GLU A 720 7.13 -22.82 23.41
CA GLU A 720 7.27 -23.03 21.96
C GLU A 720 8.53 -22.34 21.39
N PHE A 721 8.77 -21.08 21.77
CA PHE A 721 9.97 -20.35 21.36
C PHE A 721 11.24 -20.93 21.98
N GLN A 722 11.20 -21.31 23.26
CA GLN A 722 12.35 -21.92 23.93
C GLN A 722 12.77 -23.24 23.28
N GLU A 723 11.80 -24.11 22.98
CA GLU A 723 12.02 -25.39 22.30
C GLU A 723 12.59 -25.19 20.89
N ALA A 724 11.98 -24.27 20.11
CA ALA A 724 12.47 -23.94 18.78
C ALA A 724 13.88 -23.35 18.81
N ASN A 725 14.19 -22.47 19.78
CA ASN A 725 15.50 -21.88 19.93
C ASN A 725 16.57 -22.92 20.30
N ASN A 726 16.26 -23.80 21.26
CA ASN A 726 17.13 -24.91 21.65
C ASN A 726 17.43 -25.84 20.46
N TRP A 727 16.41 -26.15 19.65
CA TRP A 727 16.57 -26.97 18.45
C TRP A 727 17.42 -26.28 17.37
N THR A 728 17.27 -24.96 17.21
CA THR A 728 17.96 -24.17 16.18
C THR A 728 19.41 -23.84 16.54
N LYS A 729 19.76 -23.83 17.83
CA LYS A 729 21.08 -23.41 18.35
C LYS A 729 22.28 -24.11 17.70
N THR A 730 22.16 -25.40 17.38
CA THR A 730 23.23 -26.18 16.72
C THR A 730 23.17 -26.11 15.19
N ARG A 731 22.09 -25.56 14.63
CA ARG A 731 21.76 -25.57 13.19
C ARG A 731 21.99 -24.24 12.50
N LYS A 732 22.10 -23.12 13.24
CA LYS A 732 22.42 -21.80 12.66
C LYS A 732 23.77 -21.79 11.92
N VAL A 733 23.85 -21.00 10.85
CA VAL A 733 25.02 -20.90 9.94
C VAL A 733 26.15 -20.08 10.52
#